data_AF-A0A667ZVB0-F1
#
_entry.id   AF-A0A667ZVB0-F1
#
_cell.length_a   1.000
_cell.length_b   1.000
_cell.length_c   1.000
_cell.angle_alpha   90.00
_cell.angle_beta   90.00
_cell.angle_gamma   90.00
#
_symmetry.space_group_name_H-M   'P 1'
#
loop_
_entity.id
_entity.type
_entity.pdbx_description
1 polymer ?
#
loop_
_entity_poly.entity_id
_entity_poly.type
_entity_poly.pdbx_seq_one_letter_code
_entity_poly.pdbx_strand_id
1 'polypeptide(L)'
;RCSCQCEAELQRAQLLELRTQNYQLSDELRKNSAELNAVRQKNVVLERDFVKAQKVRREVDALLSENEMLQGKLHSQEEDFRLQNSTLMAELSKLCTQIEQLEKENQGLKEGGGASATSPTPKPASSPVDGELLRLQAENSALQKKMTVVLGRKALAVCVGPNGMPLLCAAPPLGLSETSVEEIVAKQAALGWSAALCPITHCFGPELEMKLNTEQEEKRLLREQIHSLESCCVVYITMCLLCLLCLLFVVLFCRTKIDEINQRKEDEIKSMNLRVQKLQSDVMAANQTTAELREQLQSKDREHELALHTLKDQIQTVKTQELNLLREQQGALSAELQQRRTEQESLLAQRDDLNSQLQESSFANRKLLEQLAEEGQEKERMLRELDEAKKTAEKRKAMLDDMAMQLNQEKSDHKEALSDLKLQHEKEVLGVRARYEKELRGLHEDKNRSEEEIRQQLRDEKARTRELEGLQQSVEELQAQVQSMEGTKGWFERRLKEAEVKQSEVEGVRQQLVEVEKQRDEHSDTIGKLKQEIKDTVDGQRILEKKGSAALKDLKRQLQLERKRADKLQERLQEILTNSKTRTGLEELVLSEISSPSRTQQTGDSSSVSSFSYRDMMKEPQPANQNKSGGGSPQSQRPAELSDDEVGELFQRLAEVQQEKWMLEEKVKHLEVSCSSMAEDICRKSAIIETYVMDSRIDVSGAALGAQGDRGGLGSVLRDLVKPGDENLREMNKKLQNMLEEQLTKNMHLQKVHEVQTQILRLSK
;
A
#
# COMPACT_ATOMS: atom_id res chain seq x y z
N ARG A 1 26.24 -90.10 42.96
CA ARG A 1 26.01 -88.99 43.92
C ARG A 1 26.53 -87.69 43.34
N CYS A 2 27.86 -87.46 43.24
CA CYS A 2 28.40 -86.16 42.77
C CYS A 2 27.85 -85.70 41.41
N SER A 3 27.81 -86.55 40.37
CA SER A 3 27.24 -86.17 39.05
C SER A 3 25.80 -85.65 39.18
N CYS A 4 24.93 -86.43 39.83
CA CYS A 4 23.52 -86.08 40.09
C CYS A 4 23.37 -84.78 40.90
N GLN A 5 24.36 -84.44 41.73
CA GLN A 5 24.37 -83.20 42.50
C GLN A 5 24.78 -82.01 41.63
N CYS A 6 25.83 -82.14 40.81
CA CYS A 6 26.21 -81.12 39.83
C CYS A 6 25.11 -80.89 38.77
N GLU A 7 24.43 -81.95 38.33
CA GLU A 7 23.26 -81.87 37.43
C GLU A 7 22.10 -81.10 38.09
N ALA A 8 21.79 -81.39 39.36
CA ALA A 8 20.76 -80.67 40.11
C ALA A 8 21.15 -79.21 40.39
N GLU A 9 22.43 -78.91 40.60
CA GLU A 9 22.95 -77.55 40.77
C GLU A 9 22.90 -76.75 39.45
N LEU A 10 23.24 -77.38 38.31
CA LEU A 10 23.10 -76.78 36.98
C LEU A 10 21.63 -76.50 36.63
N GLN A 11 20.72 -77.44 36.88
CA GLN A 11 19.28 -77.25 36.69
C GLN A 11 18.72 -76.12 37.58
N ARG A 12 19.21 -75.98 38.82
CA ARG A 12 18.86 -74.87 39.70
C ARG A 12 19.36 -73.53 39.18
N ALA A 13 20.58 -73.47 38.63
CA ALA A 13 21.12 -72.26 38.02
C ALA A 13 20.30 -71.82 36.80
N GLN A 14 20.00 -72.74 35.88
CA GLN A 14 19.15 -72.49 34.71
C GLN A 14 17.74 -72.02 35.11
N LEU A 15 17.14 -72.62 36.15
CA LEU A 15 15.84 -72.19 36.68
C LEU A 15 15.88 -70.77 37.29
N LEU A 16 17.00 -70.39 37.92
CA LEU A 16 17.19 -69.04 38.47
C LEU A 16 17.37 -68.00 37.35
N GLU A 17 18.12 -68.35 36.32
CA GLU A 17 18.34 -67.51 35.13
C GLU A 17 17.02 -67.27 34.38
N LEU A 18 16.26 -68.33 34.07
CA LEU A 18 14.94 -68.23 33.42
C LEU A 18 13.94 -67.39 34.24
N ARG A 19 13.97 -67.50 35.58
CA ARG A 19 13.17 -66.63 36.46
C ARG A 19 13.60 -65.16 36.37
N THR A 20 14.91 -64.91 36.32
CA THR A 20 15.46 -63.56 36.23
C THR A 20 15.09 -62.89 34.90
N GLN A 21 15.22 -63.62 33.80
CA GLN A 21 14.76 -63.20 32.47
C GLN A 21 13.24 -62.96 32.45
N ASN A 22 12.44 -63.81 33.09
CA ASN A 22 10.99 -63.64 33.16
C ASN A 22 10.57 -62.40 33.96
N TYR A 23 11.28 -62.05 35.05
CA TYR A 23 11.07 -60.78 35.75
C TYR A 23 11.48 -59.57 34.91
N GLN A 24 12.61 -59.62 34.19
CA GLN A 24 13.06 -58.55 33.30
C GLN A 24 12.04 -58.27 32.19
N LEU A 25 11.57 -59.32 31.50
CA LEU A 25 10.52 -59.23 30.48
C LEU A 25 9.19 -58.72 31.05
N SER A 26 8.85 -59.08 32.30
CA SER A 26 7.66 -58.55 32.99
C SER A 26 7.78 -57.07 33.32
N ASP A 27 8.98 -56.58 33.63
CA ASP A 27 9.24 -55.16 33.88
C ASP A 27 9.24 -54.33 32.59
N GLU A 28 9.80 -54.87 31.51
CA GLU A 28 9.72 -54.28 30.17
C GLU A 28 8.28 -54.22 29.66
N LEU A 29 7.51 -55.30 29.82
CA LEU A 29 6.08 -55.31 29.44
C LEU A 29 5.28 -54.28 30.27
N ARG A 30 5.61 -54.08 31.56
CA ARG A 30 5.01 -53.02 32.38
C ARG A 30 5.38 -51.61 31.90
N LYS A 31 6.64 -51.36 31.54
CA LYS A 31 7.08 -50.07 30.95
C LYS A 31 6.38 -49.79 29.62
N ASN A 32 6.43 -50.74 28.69
CA ASN A 32 5.82 -50.64 27.37
C ASN A 32 4.30 -50.42 27.46
N SER A 33 3.62 -51.03 28.44
CA SER A 33 2.20 -50.79 28.73
C SER A 33 1.93 -49.36 29.25
N ALA A 34 2.77 -48.84 30.15
CA ALA A 34 2.66 -47.46 30.63
C ALA A 34 2.92 -46.44 29.50
N GLU A 35 3.93 -46.66 28.67
CA GLU A 35 4.25 -45.82 27.52
C GLU A 35 3.13 -45.84 26.46
N LEU A 36 2.59 -47.02 26.13
CA LEU A 36 1.44 -47.15 25.22
C LEU A 36 0.22 -46.37 25.73
N ASN A 37 -0.05 -46.41 27.04
CA ASN A 37 -1.14 -45.65 27.64
C ASN A 37 -0.87 -44.14 27.65
N ALA A 38 0.37 -43.70 27.86
CA ALA A 38 0.76 -42.29 27.73
C ALA A 38 0.64 -41.78 26.27
N VAL A 39 1.00 -42.61 25.28
CA VAL A 39 0.80 -42.29 23.85
C VAL A 39 -0.68 -42.22 23.49
N ARG A 40 -1.52 -43.14 23.99
CA ARG A 40 -2.98 -43.09 23.83
C ARG A 40 -3.58 -41.80 24.42
N GLN A 41 -3.17 -41.41 25.62
CA GLN A 41 -3.62 -40.16 26.24
C GLN A 41 -3.21 -38.91 25.44
N LYS A 42 -1.97 -38.88 24.92
CA LYS A 42 -1.52 -37.81 24.00
C LYS A 42 -2.36 -37.76 22.73
N ASN A 43 -2.70 -38.91 22.15
CA ASN A 43 -3.53 -38.98 20.95
C ASN A 43 -4.93 -38.38 21.19
N VAL A 44 -5.62 -38.76 22.27
CA VAL A 44 -6.93 -38.20 22.66
C VAL A 44 -6.90 -36.68 22.93
N VAL A 45 -5.76 -36.12 23.34
CA VAL A 45 -5.58 -34.66 23.44
C VAL A 45 -5.44 -34.03 22.05
N LEU A 46 -4.62 -34.61 21.17
CA LEU A 46 -4.42 -34.15 19.79
C LEU A 46 -5.72 -34.24 18.95
N GLU A 47 -6.52 -35.29 19.10
CA GLU A 47 -7.85 -35.40 18.48
C GLU A 47 -8.77 -34.25 18.90
N ARG A 48 -8.80 -33.93 20.21
CA ARG A 48 -9.61 -32.83 20.75
C ARG A 48 -9.15 -31.47 20.22
N ASP A 49 -7.84 -31.26 20.12
CA ASP A 49 -7.28 -29.98 19.66
C ASP A 49 -7.37 -29.84 18.13
N PHE A 50 -7.31 -30.94 17.38
CA PHE A 50 -7.65 -30.98 15.96
C PHE A 50 -9.11 -30.59 15.72
N VAL A 51 -10.06 -31.10 16.51
CA VAL A 51 -11.49 -30.71 16.42
C VAL A 51 -11.68 -29.22 16.72
N LYS A 52 -10.95 -28.65 17.69
CA LYS A 52 -10.96 -27.18 17.92
C LYS A 52 -10.44 -26.41 16.71
N ALA A 53 -9.29 -26.81 16.16
CA ALA A 53 -8.70 -26.18 14.99
C ALA A 53 -9.64 -26.26 13.77
N GLN A 54 -10.32 -27.39 13.57
CA GLN A 54 -11.32 -27.57 12.52
C GLN A 54 -12.59 -26.72 12.73
N LYS A 55 -12.93 -26.34 13.97
CA LYS A 55 -14.00 -25.37 14.25
C LYS A 55 -13.57 -23.95 13.88
N VAL A 56 -12.37 -23.53 14.30
CA VAL A 56 -11.80 -22.22 13.94
C VAL A 56 -11.64 -22.09 12.43
N ARG A 57 -11.22 -23.15 11.72
CA ARG A 57 -11.16 -23.14 10.25
C ARG A 57 -12.53 -22.83 9.64
N ARG A 58 -13.61 -23.51 10.04
CA ARG A 58 -14.97 -23.24 9.53
C ARG A 58 -15.45 -21.81 9.81
N GLU A 59 -15.04 -21.23 10.94
CA GLU A 59 -15.36 -19.84 11.27
C GLU A 59 -14.60 -18.85 10.38
N VAL A 60 -13.34 -19.15 10.02
CA VAL A 60 -12.58 -18.39 9.02
C VAL A 60 -13.16 -18.59 7.61
N ASP A 61 -13.48 -19.82 7.21
CA ASP A 61 -14.08 -20.15 5.90
C ASP A 61 -15.39 -19.35 5.70
N ALA A 62 -16.22 -19.23 6.74
CA ALA A 62 -17.46 -18.44 6.71
C ALA A 62 -17.21 -16.92 6.62
N LEU A 63 -16.23 -16.39 7.36
CA LEU A 63 -15.87 -14.97 7.33
C LEU A 63 -15.24 -14.56 5.98
N LEU A 64 -14.53 -15.45 5.30
CA LEU A 64 -14.02 -15.22 3.94
C LEU A 64 -15.17 -15.09 2.95
N SER A 65 -16.14 -16.01 2.97
CA SER A 65 -17.33 -15.96 2.10
C SER A 65 -18.19 -14.72 2.35
N GLU A 66 -18.31 -14.25 3.61
CA GLU A 66 -18.94 -12.96 3.90
C GLU A 66 -18.13 -11.78 3.32
N ASN A 67 -16.80 -11.82 3.40
CA ASN A 67 -15.93 -10.79 2.84
C ASN A 67 -16.03 -10.70 1.31
N GLU A 68 -16.00 -11.84 0.62
CA GLU A 68 -16.19 -11.94 -0.84
C GLU A 68 -17.56 -11.37 -1.27
N MET A 69 -18.62 -11.71 -0.53
CA MET A 69 -19.97 -11.17 -0.76
C MET A 69 -20.02 -9.64 -0.57
N LEU A 70 -19.28 -9.09 0.39
CA LEU A 70 -19.18 -7.66 0.63
C LEU A 70 -18.33 -6.95 -0.43
N GLN A 71 -17.22 -7.55 -0.88
CA GLN A 71 -16.40 -7.03 -1.97
C GLN A 71 -17.16 -6.99 -3.30
N GLY A 72 -17.92 -8.04 -3.63
CA GLY A 72 -18.78 -8.07 -4.82
C GLY A 72 -19.88 -6.99 -4.80
N LYS A 73 -20.48 -6.74 -3.63
CA LYS A 73 -21.43 -5.63 -3.43
C LYS A 73 -20.77 -4.26 -3.58
N LEU A 74 -19.54 -4.09 -3.09
CA LEU A 74 -18.78 -2.85 -3.23
C LEU A 74 -18.43 -2.58 -4.71
N HIS A 75 -17.89 -3.57 -5.43
CA HIS A 75 -17.63 -3.46 -6.86
C HIS A 75 -18.89 -3.11 -7.65
N SER A 76 -20.02 -3.75 -7.39
CA SER A 76 -21.30 -3.40 -8.04
C SER A 76 -21.71 -1.94 -7.80
N GLN A 77 -21.49 -1.41 -6.60
CA GLN A 77 -21.77 0.00 -6.28
C GLN A 77 -20.77 0.97 -6.93
N GLU A 78 -19.50 0.57 -7.04
CA GLU A 78 -18.47 1.34 -7.74
C GLU A 78 -18.72 1.37 -9.26
N GLU A 79 -19.17 0.27 -9.86
CA GLU A 79 -19.61 0.20 -11.25
C GLU A 79 -20.87 1.04 -11.51
N ASP A 80 -21.90 0.95 -10.65
CA ASP A 80 -23.10 1.79 -10.72
C ASP A 80 -22.74 3.29 -10.64
N PHE A 81 -21.88 3.68 -9.69
CA PHE A 81 -21.43 5.06 -9.54
C PHE A 81 -20.61 5.55 -10.73
N ARG A 82 -19.71 4.70 -11.26
CA ARG A 82 -18.91 5.00 -12.46
C ARG A 82 -19.79 5.14 -13.70
N LEU A 83 -20.83 4.31 -13.84
CA LEU A 83 -21.82 4.40 -14.92
C LEU A 83 -22.64 5.69 -14.81
N GLN A 84 -23.16 6.02 -13.63
CA GLN A 84 -23.88 7.28 -13.37
C GLN A 84 -23.04 8.51 -13.73
N ASN A 85 -21.77 8.53 -13.30
CA ASN A 85 -20.85 9.64 -13.60
C ASN A 85 -20.55 9.73 -15.11
N SER A 86 -20.31 8.59 -15.78
CA SER A 86 -20.14 8.54 -17.24
C SER A 86 -21.37 9.04 -18.01
N THR A 87 -22.57 8.65 -17.58
CA THR A 87 -23.85 9.13 -18.15
C THR A 87 -24.04 10.64 -17.93
N LEU A 88 -23.72 11.14 -16.74
CA LEU A 88 -23.78 12.58 -16.42
C LEU A 88 -22.83 13.38 -17.32
N MET A 89 -21.59 12.93 -17.50
CA MET A 89 -20.61 13.59 -18.38
C MET A 89 -21.02 13.55 -19.85
N ALA A 90 -21.68 12.47 -20.31
CA ALA A 90 -22.21 12.38 -21.66
C ALA A 90 -23.37 13.35 -21.90
N GLU A 91 -24.34 13.44 -20.98
CA GLU A 91 -25.46 14.38 -21.09
C GLU A 91 -25.00 15.84 -20.93
N LEU A 92 -24.02 16.14 -20.07
CA LEU A 92 -23.38 17.46 -20.01
C LEU A 92 -22.72 17.85 -21.34
N SER A 93 -21.96 16.94 -21.96
CA SER A 93 -21.31 17.18 -23.27
C SER A 93 -22.33 17.42 -24.39
N LYS A 94 -23.44 16.69 -24.36
CA LYS A 94 -24.60 16.84 -25.26
C LYS A 94 -25.33 18.18 -25.06
N LEU A 95 -25.47 18.64 -23.81
CA LEU A 95 -26.01 19.97 -23.52
C LEU A 95 -25.06 21.09 -23.99
N CYS A 96 -23.75 20.96 -23.80
CA CYS A 96 -22.76 21.90 -24.32
C CYS A 96 -22.84 22.03 -25.85
N THR A 97 -22.88 20.90 -26.58
CA THR A 97 -23.00 20.92 -28.04
C THR A 97 -24.35 21.46 -28.52
N GLN A 98 -25.45 21.27 -27.78
CA GLN A 98 -26.72 21.95 -28.05
C GLN A 98 -26.65 23.47 -27.82
N ILE A 99 -25.98 23.92 -26.75
CA ILE A 99 -25.78 25.36 -26.49
C ILE A 99 -24.96 25.98 -27.62
N GLU A 100 -23.82 25.39 -27.98
CA GLU A 100 -23.00 25.87 -29.11
C GLU A 100 -23.77 25.92 -30.44
N GLN A 101 -24.62 24.92 -30.71
CA GLN A 101 -25.44 24.88 -31.92
C GLN A 101 -26.50 25.99 -31.90
N LEU A 102 -27.18 26.20 -30.77
CA LEU A 102 -28.14 27.30 -30.60
C LEU A 102 -27.47 28.67 -30.64
N GLU A 103 -26.23 28.82 -30.16
CA GLU A 103 -25.45 30.05 -30.31
C GLU A 103 -25.09 30.33 -31.77
N LYS A 104 -24.64 29.30 -32.52
CA LYS A 104 -24.37 29.39 -33.97
C LYS A 104 -25.65 29.70 -34.76
N GLU A 105 -26.79 29.13 -34.39
CA GLU A 105 -28.09 29.45 -35.01
C GLU A 105 -28.57 30.87 -34.68
N ASN A 106 -28.44 31.33 -33.43
CA ASN A 106 -28.73 32.72 -33.05
C ASN A 106 -27.80 33.72 -33.75
N GLN A 107 -26.54 33.35 -33.98
CA GLN A 107 -25.60 34.16 -34.74
C GLN A 107 -25.95 34.19 -36.23
N GLY A 108 -26.24 33.03 -36.84
CA GLY A 108 -26.71 32.95 -38.23
C GLY A 108 -28.04 33.67 -38.47
N LEU A 109 -28.93 33.72 -37.48
CA LEU A 109 -30.17 34.51 -37.52
C LEU A 109 -29.92 36.02 -37.35
N LYS A 110 -28.91 36.43 -36.57
CA LYS A 110 -28.47 37.85 -36.52
C LYS A 110 -27.84 38.30 -37.84
N GLU A 111 -27.01 37.47 -38.45
CA GLU A 111 -26.34 37.76 -39.73
C GLU A 111 -27.34 37.70 -40.90
N GLY A 112 -28.22 36.70 -40.92
CA GLY A 112 -29.32 36.57 -41.90
C GLY A 112 -30.41 37.63 -41.76
N GLY A 113 -30.61 38.21 -40.58
CA GLY A 113 -31.47 39.39 -40.38
C GLY A 113 -30.87 40.70 -40.90
N GLY A 114 -29.62 40.70 -41.39
CA GLY A 114 -28.85 41.88 -41.77
C GLY A 114 -28.87 42.24 -43.26
N ALA A 115 -29.63 41.56 -44.13
CA ALA A 115 -29.54 41.77 -45.58
C ALA A 115 -30.89 41.72 -46.33
N SER A 116 -31.08 42.71 -47.22
CA SER A 116 -32.08 42.81 -48.29
C SER A 116 -33.57 42.91 -47.89
N ALA A 117 -34.19 44.04 -48.26
CA ALA A 117 -35.64 44.19 -48.26
C ALA A 117 -36.18 44.06 -49.70
N THR A 118 -36.99 43.02 -49.97
CA THR A 118 -37.98 42.97 -51.07
C THR A 118 -38.93 41.78 -50.87
N SER A 119 -40.06 41.76 -51.59
CA SER A 119 -41.18 40.80 -51.45
C SER A 119 -41.15 39.70 -52.54
N PRO A 120 -42.07 38.68 -52.57
CA PRO A 120 -43.17 38.32 -51.64
C PRO A 120 -43.19 36.81 -51.22
N THR A 121 -44.23 36.43 -50.46
CA THR A 121 -44.63 35.07 -49.98
C THR A 121 -44.78 34.01 -51.11
N PRO A 122 -44.54 32.68 -50.89
CA PRO A 122 -45.49 31.82 -50.14
C PRO A 122 -44.98 30.55 -49.39
N LYS A 123 -45.81 30.11 -48.41
CA LYS A 123 -46.03 28.76 -47.83
C LYS A 123 -44.87 27.74 -47.67
N PRO A 124 -44.62 27.21 -46.44
CA PRO A 124 -43.88 25.96 -46.24
C PRO A 124 -44.74 24.70 -46.48
N ALA A 125 -44.08 23.55 -46.71
CA ALA A 125 -44.71 22.23 -46.88
C ALA A 125 -44.56 21.34 -45.63
N SER A 126 -45.33 20.24 -45.57
CA SER A 126 -45.43 19.31 -44.44
C SER A 126 -44.22 18.36 -44.27
N SER A 127 -43.90 18.03 -43.01
CA SER A 127 -42.89 17.03 -42.63
C SER A 127 -43.47 15.59 -42.58
N PRO A 128 -42.64 14.53 -42.60
CA PRO A 128 -43.09 13.18 -42.99
C PRO A 128 -43.62 12.29 -41.84
N VAL A 129 -44.03 12.84 -40.70
CA VAL A 129 -44.31 12.08 -39.47
C VAL A 129 -45.57 11.20 -39.53
N ASP A 130 -46.61 11.63 -40.26
CA ASP A 130 -47.92 10.95 -40.28
C ASP A 130 -47.89 9.53 -40.93
N GLY A 131 -46.85 9.22 -41.73
CA GLY A 131 -46.76 7.96 -42.46
C GLY A 131 -46.51 6.72 -41.59
N GLU A 132 -45.80 6.87 -40.47
CA GLU A 132 -45.43 5.73 -39.60
C GLU A 132 -46.55 5.35 -38.63
N LEU A 133 -47.36 6.32 -38.19
CA LEU A 133 -48.42 6.11 -37.21
C LEU A 133 -49.51 5.16 -37.72
N LEU A 134 -49.92 5.31 -39.00
CA LEU A 134 -50.88 4.39 -39.63
C LEU A 134 -50.34 2.95 -39.74
N ARG A 135 -49.03 2.79 -39.93
CA ARG A 135 -48.38 1.47 -40.09
C ARG A 135 -48.47 0.65 -38.81
N LEU A 136 -48.12 1.25 -37.66
CA LEU A 136 -48.16 0.61 -36.34
C LEU A 136 -49.60 0.33 -35.85
N GLN A 137 -50.57 1.13 -36.29
CA GLN A 137 -51.98 0.97 -35.94
C GLN A 137 -52.66 -0.20 -36.69
N ALA A 138 -52.22 -0.49 -37.92
CA ALA A 138 -52.62 -1.69 -38.66
C ALA A 138 -52.07 -2.98 -38.01
N GLU A 139 -50.81 -2.94 -37.56
CA GLU A 139 -50.11 -4.12 -37.00
C GLU A 139 -50.70 -4.57 -35.65
N ASN A 140 -51.06 -3.62 -34.77
CA ASN A 140 -51.79 -3.90 -33.53
C ASN A 140 -53.13 -4.63 -33.77
N SER A 141 -53.85 -4.24 -34.83
CA SER A 141 -55.14 -4.85 -35.20
C SER A 141 -55.02 -6.31 -35.65
N ALA A 142 -53.83 -6.72 -36.13
CA ALA A 142 -53.55 -8.11 -36.51
C ALA A 142 -53.20 -9.00 -35.30
N LEU A 143 -52.55 -8.44 -34.27
CA LEU A 143 -52.19 -9.17 -33.05
C LEU A 143 -53.42 -9.45 -32.16
N GLN A 144 -54.32 -8.48 -31.98
CA GLN A 144 -55.52 -8.66 -31.16
C GLN A 144 -56.42 -9.82 -31.64
N LYS A 145 -56.48 -10.09 -32.96
CA LYS A 145 -57.24 -11.21 -33.54
C LYS A 145 -56.63 -12.60 -33.32
N LYS A 146 -55.36 -12.70 -32.91
CA LYS A 146 -54.72 -13.99 -32.57
C LYS A 146 -54.94 -14.38 -31.10
N MET A 147 -55.20 -13.40 -30.23
CA MET A 147 -55.46 -13.62 -28.81
C MET A 147 -56.77 -14.40 -28.54
N THR A 148 -57.77 -14.25 -29.41
CA THR A 148 -59.14 -14.77 -29.21
C THR A 148 -59.29 -16.28 -29.43
N VAL A 149 -58.30 -16.96 -30.02
CA VAL A 149 -58.41 -18.37 -30.45
C VAL A 149 -57.84 -19.36 -29.41
N VAL A 150 -57.11 -18.88 -28.39
CA VAL A 150 -56.41 -19.73 -27.42
C VAL A 150 -57.24 -19.98 -26.14
N LEU A 151 -58.20 -19.10 -25.81
CA LEU A 151 -59.07 -19.23 -24.62
C LEU A 151 -60.31 -20.09 -24.90
N GLY A 152 -60.12 -21.39 -25.19
CA GLY A 152 -61.23 -22.24 -25.65
C GLY A 152 -61.10 -23.75 -25.50
N ARG A 153 -60.19 -24.32 -24.68
CA ARG A 153 -60.07 -25.79 -24.48
C ARG A 153 -59.38 -26.19 -23.16
N LYS A 154 -60.16 -26.51 -22.12
CA LYS A 154 -59.83 -27.48 -21.05
C LYS A 154 -61.04 -27.72 -20.13
N ALA A 155 -61.51 -28.97 -20.08
CA ALA A 155 -62.54 -29.42 -19.14
C ALA A 155 -62.41 -30.95 -18.93
N LEU A 156 -62.89 -31.42 -17.77
CA LEU A 156 -63.07 -32.82 -17.35
C LEU A 156 -61.78 -33.66 -17.14
N ALA A 157 -61.57 -34.04 -15.88
CA ALA A 157 -60.73 -35.15 -15.43
C ALA A 157 -61.38 -35.78 -14.18
N VAL A 158 -61.64 -37.09 -14.18
CA VAL A 158 -62.39 -37.81 -13.12
C VAL A 158 -61.95 -39.28 -13.04
N CYS A 159 -61.41 -39.69 -11.86
CA CYS A 159 -61.51 -41.02 -11.19
C CYS A 159 -61.18 -42.34 -11.95
N VAL A 160 -60.87 -43.50 -11.32
CA VAL A 160 -60.42 -43.90 -9.97
C VAL A 160 -59.68 -45.27 -10.10
N GLY A 161 -58.81 -45.65 -9.15
CA GLY A 161 -58.07 -46.92 -9.19
C GLY A 161 -58.80 -48.14 -8.60
N PRO A 162 -58.31 -49.38 -8.85
CA PRO A 162 -58.94 -50.62 -8.39
C PRO A 162 -58.35 -51.20 -7.08
N ASN A 163 -59.20 -51.86 -6.29
CA ASN A 163 -58.85 -52.74 -5.17
C ASN A 163 -59.93 -53.83 -5.07
N GLY A 164 -59.58 -55.11 -4.91
CA GLY A 164 -60.60 -56.16 -4.72
C GLY A 164 -60.13 -57.62 -4.87
N MET A 165 -60.31 -58.40 -3.80
CA MET A 165 -60.17 -59.86 -3.61
C MET A 165 -60.89 -60.21 -2.29
N PRO A 166 -61.18 -61.47 -1.93
CA PRO A 166 -61.50 -62.69 -2.70
C PRO A 166 -62.88 -63.27 -2.26
N LEU A 167 -63.28 -64.51 -2.61
CA LEU A 167 -64.16 -65.37 -1.76
C LEU A 167 -64.34 -66.84 -2.23
N LEU A 168 -64.25 -67.81 -1.30
CA LEU A 168 -64.97 -69.12 -1.15
C LEU A 168 -65.13 -70.09 -2.37
N CYS A 169 -65.46 -71.39 -2.22
CA CYS A 169 -65.95 -72.19 -1.09
C CYS A 169 -65.25 -73.59 -0.99
N ALA A 170 -65.82 -74.57 -0.28
CA ALA A 170 -65.14 -75.83 0.07
C ALA A 170 -66.05 -77.07 0.34
N ALA A 171 -65.39 -78.23 0.48
CA ALA A 171 -65.78 -79.48 1.18
C ALA A 171 -66.54 -80.63 0.44
N PRO A 172 -66.42 -81.92 0.91
CA PRO A 172 -66.97 -83.18 0.32
C PRO A 172 -68.12 -83.78 1.21
N PRO A 173 -68.44 -85.12 1.36
CA PRO A 173 -68.03 -86.41 0.72
C PRO A 173 -69.22 -87.41 0.44
N LEU A 174 -68.97 -88.75 0.45
CA LEU A 174 -69.84 -89.99 0.58
C LEU A 174 -69.54 -91.05 -0.53
N GLY A 175 -69.73 -92.38 -0.40
CA GLY A 175 -69.99 -93.29 0.76
C GLY A 175 -70.65 -94.66 0.38
N LEU A 176 -70.29 -95.79 1.07
CA LEU A 176 -71.00 -97.11 1.17
C LEU A 176 -71.01 -98.09 -0.07
N SER A 177 -71.39 -99.40 -0.02
CA SER A 177 -71.19 -100.57 0.90
C SER A 177 -71.95 -101.85 0.41
N GLU A 178 -71.56 -103.12 0.72
CA GLU A 178 -72.46 -104.33 0.96
C GLU A 178 -71.73 -105.69 1.27
N THR A 179 -72.44 -106.76 1.73
CA THR A 179 -71.88 -108.00 2.40
C THR A 179 -72.78 -109.30 2.42
N SER A 180 -72.26 -110.42 3.03
CA SER A 180 -72.96 -111.61 3.66
C SER A 180 -73.29 -112.86 2.76
N VAL A 181 -73.51 -114.16 3.17
CA VAL A 181 -73.47 -114.98 4.45
C VAL A 181 -73.26 -116.54 4.17
N GLU A 182 -73.48 -117.49 5.13
CA GLU A 182 -73.11 -118.95 5.13
C GLU A 182 -74.20 -120.01 4.67
N GLU A 183 -74.42 -121.29 5.11
CA GLU A 183 -74.25 -122.06 6.40
C GLU A 183 -74.33 -123.65 6.29
N ILE A 184 -73.47 -124.41 7.04
CA ILE A 184 -73.64 -125.64 7.91
C ILE A 184 -74.20 -127.09 7.51
N VAL A 185 -73.35 -128.13 7.74
CA VAL A 185 -73.44 -129.50 8.44
C VAL A 185 -74.49 -130.65 8.17
N ALA A 186 -74.04 -131.95 8.18
CA ALA A 186 -74.79 -133.20 8.58
C ALA A 186 -73.92 -134.49 8.90
N LYS A 187 -74.48 -135.66 9.31
CA LYS A 187 -73.79 -136.92 9.80
C LYS A 187 -74.48 -138.30 9.50
N GLN A 188 -73.75 -139.44 9.71
CA GLN A 188 -74.12 -140.74 10.38
C GLN A 188 -74.35 -142.08 9.56
N ALA A 189 -74.13 -143.25 10.23
CA ALA A 189 -74.40 -144.70 9.87
C ALA A 189 -73.31 -145.49 9.05
N ALA A 190 -73.20 -146.84 8.93
CA ALA A 190 -73.50 -148.11 9.71
C ALA A 190 -72.85 -149.34 8.94
N LEU A 191 -72.87 -150.68 9.24
CA LEU A 191 -73.43 -151.59 10.29
C LEU A 191 -72.51 -152.86 10.58
N GLY A 192 -72.89 -154.14 10.27
CA GLY A 192 -72.11 -155.39 10.59
C GLY A 192 -72.80 -156.77 10.34
N TRP A 193 -72.39 -157.84 11.09
CA TRP A 193 -72.99 -159.22 11.35
C TRP A 193 -72.26 -160.52 10.87
N SER A 194 -72.42 -161.68 11.58
CA SER A 194 -71.83 -163.04 11.30
C SER A 194 -72.44 -164.24 12.13
N ALA A 195 -72.13 -165.51 11.76
CA ALA A 195 -72.31 -166.85 12.43
C ALA A 195 -73.74 -167.49 12.54
N ALA A 196 -74.00 -168.82 12.75
CA ALA A 196 -73.33 -170.15 12.48
C ALA A 196 -74.23 -171.40 12.91
N LEU A 197 -73.74 -172.68 12.76
CA LEU A 197 -74.18 -174.01 13.33
C LEU A 197 -75.11 -175.04 12.56
N CYS A 198 -75.19 -176.32 13.04
CA CYS A 198 -75.93 -177.54 12.54
C CYS A 198 -76.34 -178.47 13.76
N PRO A 199 -76.31 -179.86 13.91
CA PRO A 199 -76.00 -181.08 13.06
C PRO A 199 -76.77 -182.47 13.36
N ILE A 200 -76.37 -183.60 12.69
CA ILE A 200 -76.25 -185.05 13.17
C ILE A 200 -77.39 -186.18 13.18
N THR A 201 -77.23 -187.23 12.32
CA THR A 201 -77.37 -188.77 12.34
C THR A 201 -78.59 -189.72 12.73
N HIS A 202 -78.81 -190.84 11.96
CA HIS A 202 -78.67 -192.34 12.28
C HIS A 202 -79.80 -193.44 11.99
N CYS A 203 -79.43 -194.76 11.77
CA CYS A 203 -80.20 -196.09 11.83
C CYS A 203 -80.99 -196.64 10.56
N PHE A 204 -81.47 -197.92 10.32
CA PHE A 204 -81.22 -199.38 10.69
C PHE A 204 -82.06 -200.44 9.83
N GLY A 205 -81.81 -201.80 9.87
CA GLY A 205 -82.82 -202.91 9.64
C GLY A 205 -82.54 -204.21 8.75
N PRO A 206 -82.78 -205.49 9.21
CA PRO A 206 -82.75 -206.80 8.42
C PRO A 206 -83.76 -207.98 8.79
N GLU A 207 -83.87 -209.13 8.04
CA GLU A 207 -84.74 -210.35 8.39
C GLU A 207 -84.37 -211.78 7.77
N LEU A 208 -85.20 -212.86 7.95
CA LEU A 208 -84.99 -214.36 8.07
C LEU A 208 -85.47 -215.28 6.85
N GLU A 209 -85.65 -216.64 6.78
CA GLU A 209 -85.94 -217.84 7.68
C GLU A 209 -85.20 -219.20 7.36
N MET A 210 -85.85 -220.37 7.04
CA MET A 210 -85.35 -221.74 7.43
C MET A 210 -85.74 -223.00 6.55
N LYS A 211 -85.35 -224.22 7.03
CA LYS A 211 -85.67 -225.65 6.64
C LYS A 211 -84.98 -226.25 5.40
N LEU A 212 -84.76 -227.58 5.27
CA LEU A 212 -85.06 -228.79 6.09
C LEU A 212 -83.86 -229.77 6.08
N ASN A 213 -83.68 -230.63 7.11
CA ASN A 213 -82.56 -231.58 7.21
C ASN A 213 -83.00 -233.01 7.59
N THR A 214 -82.99 -233.95 6.63
CA THR A 214 -82.91 -235.43 6.81
C THR A 214 -82.53 -236.14 5.49
N GLU A 215 -81.34 -235.86 4.95
CA GLU A 215 -80.71 -236.59 3.82
C GLU A 215 -79.19 -236.52 4.03
N GLN A 216 -78.75 -237.11 5.15
CA GLN A 216 -77.70 -236.49 5.97
C GLN A 216 -76.29 -237.07 5.79
N GLU A 217 -76.14 -238.30 5.28
CA GLU A 217 -74.87 -239.04 5.38
C GLU A 217 -74.11 -239.30 4.06
N GLU A 218 -74.79 -239.49 2.91
CA GLU A 218 -74.13 -240.05 1.71
C GLU A 218 -73.15 -239.13 0.95
N LYS A 219 -73.22 -237.80 1.11
CA LYS A 219 -72.29 -236.86 0.42
C LYS A 219 -71.44 -235.99 1.35
N ARG A 220 -71.22 -236.49 2.57
CA ARG A 220 -70.16 -236.02 3.48
C ARG A 220 -68.77 -236.05 2.81
N LEU A 221 -68.45 -237.14 2.11
CA LEU A 221 -67.18 -237.34 1.41
C LEU A 221 -66.92 -236.42 0.20
N LEU A 222 -67.96 -235.78 -0.37
CA LEU A 222 -67.79 -234.84 -1.49
C LEU A 222 -67.55 -233.39 -1.04
N ARG A 223 -67.83 -233.06 0.22
CA ARG A 223 -67.55 -231.72 0.77
C ARG A 223 -66.08 -231.52 1.13
N GLU A 224 -65.39 -232.57 1.58
CA GLU A 224 -63.99 -232.49 2.02
C GLU A 224 -63.01 -232.21 0.87
N GLN A 225 -63.27 -232.68 -0.36
CA GLN A 225 -62.40 -232.38 -1.50
C GLN A 225 -62.54 -230.94 -2.02
N ILE A 226 -63.76 -230.38 -2.03
CA ILE A 226 -64.02 -229.03 -2.58
C ILE A 226 -63.39 -227.93 -1.70
N HIS A 227 -63.48 -228.05 -0.38
CA HIS A 227 -63.01 -227.02 0.56
C HIS A 227 -61.50 -226.75 0.49
N SER A 228 -60.71 -227.71 0.03
CA SER A 228 -59.26 -227.57 -0.16
C SER A 228 -58.89 -226.59 -1.28
N LEU A 229 -59.71 -226.49 -2.34
CA LEU A 229 -59.45 -225.65 -3.51
C LEU A 229 -59.90 -224.20 -3.29
N GLU A 230 -61.05 -223.99 -2.65
CA GLU A 230 -61.55 -222.65 -2.31
C GLU A 230 -60.56 -221.89 -1.41
N SER A 231 -60.02 -222.59 -0.40
CA SER A 231 -59.03 -222.05 0.54
C SER A 231 -57.77 -221.49 -0.15
N CYS A 232 -57.36 -222.08 -1.27
CA CYS A 232 -56.15 -221.68 -2.00
C CYS A 232 -56.36 -220.37 -2.80
N CYS A 233 -57.55 -220.18 -3.38
CA CYS A 233 -57.88 -218.96 -4.15
C CYS A 233 -57.96 -217.71 -3.27
N VAL A 234 -58.48 -217.83 -2.03
CA VAL A 234 -58.66 -216.68 -1.12
C VAL A 234 -57.33 -216.03 -0.72
N VAL A 235 -56.28 -216.83 -0.53
CA VAL A 235 -54.93 -216.33 -0.16
C VAL A 235 -54.31 -215.50 -1.29
N TYR A 236 -54.46 -215.93 -2.54
CA TYR A 236 -53.89 -215.21 -3.69
C TYR A 236 -54.60 -213.88 -3.93
N ILE A 237 -55.94 -213.86 -3.79
CA ILE A 237 -56.75 -212.63 -3.92
C ILE A 237 -56.42 -211.62 -2.81
N THR A 238 -56.27 -212.08 -1.56
CA THR A 238 -55.92 -211.19 -0.43
C THR A 238 -54.51 -210.63 -0.52
N MET A 239 -53.52 -211.39 -1.02
CA MET A 239 -52.18 -210.86 -1.29
C MET A 239 -52.18 -209.78 -2.38
N CYS A 240 -52.89 -209.99 -3.49
CA CYS A 240 -53.04 -208.98 -4.54
C CYS A 240 -53.74 -207.70 -4.02
N LEU A 241 -54.81 -207.85 -3.23
CA LEU A 241 -55.50 -206.73 -2.60
C LEU A 241 -54.60 -205.94 -1.64
N LEU A 242 -53.82 -206.62 -0.80
CA LEU A 242 -52.91 -205.96 0.14
C LEU A 242 -51.79 -205.19 -0.59
N CYS A 243 -51.25 -205.77 -1.67
CA CYS A 243 -50.26 -205.11 -2.52
C CYS A 243 -50.83 -203.86 -3.21
N LEU A 244 -52.04 -203.96 -3.78
CA LEU A 244 -52.78 -202.81 -4.33
C LEU A 244 -53.06 -201.73 -3.28
N LEU A 245 -53.42 -202.12 -2.05
CA LEU A 245 -53.69 -201.19 -0.96
C LEU A 245 -52.41 -200.45 -0.53
N CYS A 246 -51.27 -201.14 -0.45
CA CYS A 246 -49.96 -200.52 -0.19
C CYS A 246 -49.56 -199.56 -1.31
N LEU A 247 -49.74 -199.94 -2.58
CA LEU A 247 -49.43 -199.08 -3.72
C LEU A 247 -50.32 -197.82 -3.73
N LEU A 248 -51.62 -197.98 -3.47
CA LEU A 248 -52.58 -196.88 -3.36
C LEU A 248 -52.23 -195.95 -2.18
N PHE A 249 -51.85 -196.50 -1.03
CA PHE A 249 -51.41 -195.72 0.13
C PHE A 249 -50.13 -194.92 -0.16
N VAL A 250 -49.14 -195.52 -0.83
CA VAL A 250 -47.91 -194.81 -1.26
C VAL A 250 -48.23 -193.72 -2.27
N VAL A 251 -49.13 -193.95 -3.23
CA VAL A 251 -49.58 -192.92 -4.19
C VAL A 251 -50.31 -191.78 -3.48
N LEU A 252 -51.19 -192.06 -2.51
CA LEU A 252 -51.89 -191.05 -1.71
C LEU A 252 -50.94 -190.27 -0.78
N PHE A 253 -49.95 -190.93 -0.18
CA PHE A 253 -48.92 -190.28 0.65
C PHE A 253 -47.99 -189.40 -0.19
N CYS A 254 -47.52 -189.89 -1.33
CA CYS A 254 -46.74 -189.09 -2.28
C CYS A 254 -47.55 -187.91 -2.81
N ARG A 255 -48.85 -188.08 -3.11
CA ARG A 255 -49.73 -187.01 -3.55
C ARG A 255 -49.92 -185.94 -2.47
N THR A 256 -50.28 -186.33 -1.25
CA THR A 256 -50.42 -185.38 -0.13
C THR A 256 -49.11 -184.68 0.22
N LYS A 257 -47.94 -185.33 0.06
CA LYS A 257 -46.63 -184.67 0.19
C LYS A 257 -46.31 -183.72 -0.97
N ILE A 258 -46.71 -184.03 -2.20
CA ILE A 258 -46.63 -183.11 -3.34
C ILE A 258 -47.54 -181.90 -3.09
N ASP A 259 -48.76 -182.12 -2.60
CA ASP A 259 -49.72 -181.06 -2.29
C ASP A 259 -49.23 -180.17 -1.12
N GLU A 260 -48.61 -180.74 -0.07
CA GLU A 260 -47.90 -179.97 0.97
C GLU A 260 -46.74 -179.13 0.43
N ILE A 261 -45.92 -179.69 -0.47
CA ILE A 261 -44.78 -178.98 -1.08
C ILE A 261 -45.28 -177.87 -2.00
N ASN A 262 -46.37 -178.11 -2.74
CA ASN A 262 -46.99 -177.11 -3.59
C ASN A 262 -47.60 -175.99 -2.74
N GLN A 263 -48.34 -176.30 -1.67
CA GLN A 263 -48.89 -175.30 -0.75
C GLN A 263 -47.78 -174.42 -0.12
N ARG A 264 -46.65 -175.02 0.30
CA ARG A 264 -45.49 -174.26 0.80
C ARG A 264 -44.93 -173.31 -0.27
N LYS A 265 -44.74 -173.78 -1.51
CA LYS A 265 -44.31 -172.92 -2.63
C LYS A 265 -45.32 -171.81 -2.93
N GLU A 266 -46.61 -172.12 -2.91
CA GLU A 266 -47.72 -171.19 -3.13
C GLU A 266 -47.68 -170.06 -2.07
N ASP A 267 -47.44 -170.40 -0.81
CA ASP A 267 -47.36 -169.44 0.30
C ASP A 267 -46.02 -168.70 0.37
N GLU A 268 -44.91 -169.33 -0.05
CA GLU A 268 -43.62 -168.67 -0.29
C GLU A 268 -43.73 -167.65 -1.44
N ILE A 269 -44.43 -167.98 -2.53
CA ILE A 269 -44.72 -167.09 -3.66
C ILE A 269 -45.62 -165.93 -3.21
N LYS A 270 -46.67 -166.16 -2.41
CA LYS A 270 -47.47 -165.07 -1.79
C LYS A 270 -46.60 -164.17 -0.91
N SER A 271 -45.73 -164.75 -0.09
CA SER A 271 -44.77 -164.02 0.75
C SER A 271 -43.75 -163.21 -0.07
N MET A 272 -43.30 -163.73 -1.21
CA MET A 272 -42.45 -162.99 -2.15
C MET A 272 -43.22 -161.86 -2.83
N ASN A 273 -44.44 -162.12 -3.32
CA ASN A 273 -45.28 -161.12 -3.97
C ASN A 273 -45.66 -159.97 -3.02
N LEU A 274 -45.99 -160.27 -1.76
CA LEU A 274 -46.22 -159.26 -0.72
C LEU A 274 -44.96 -158.42 -0.45
N ARG A 275 -43.77 -159.04 -0.39
CA ARG A 275 -42.50 -158.32 -0.26
C ARG A 275 -42.18 -157.47 -1.49
N VAL A 276 -42.46 -157.95 -2.71
CA VAL A 276 -42.29 -157.18 -3.95
C VAL A 276 -43.26 -155.99 -4.01
N GLN A 277 -44.53 -156.18 -3.67
CA GLN A 277 -45.52 -155.08 -3.59
C GLN A 277 -45.12 -154.05 -2.54
N LYS A 278 -44.63 -154.48 -1.36
CA LYS A 278 -44.14 -153.57 -0.32
C LYS A 278 -42.91 -152.79 -0.80
N LEU A 279 -41.92 -153.44 -1.40
CA LEU A 279 -40.76 -152.78 -2.00
C LEU A 279 -41.14 -151.83 -3.14
N GLN A 280 -42.12 -152.17 -3.98
CA GLN A 280 -42.64 -151.26 -5.01
C GLN A 280 -43.31 -150.03 -4.38
N SER A 281 -44.14 -150.22 -3.34
CA SER A 281 -44.74 -149.12 -2.59
C SER A 281 -43.69 -148.21 -1.94
N ASP A 282 -42.64 -148.79 -1.36
CA ASP A 282 -41.59 -148.04 -0.67
C ASP A 282 -40.66 -147.31 -1.65
N VAL A 283 -40.39 -147.91 -2.82
CA VAL A 283 -39.69 -147.24 -3.92
C VAL A 283 -40.52 -146.11 -4.54
N MET A 284 -41.84 -146.29 -4.69
CA MET A 284 -42.73 -145.20 -5.14
C MET A 284 -42.77 -144.05 -4.12
N ALA A 285 -42.88 -144.35 -2.82
CA ALA A 285 -42.82 -143.35 -1.77
C ALA A 285 -41.46 -142.62 -1.74
N ALA A 286 -40.35 -143.35 -1.80
CA ALA A 286 -39.01 -142.76 -1.84
C ALA A 286 -38.78 -141.91 -3.08
N ASN A 287 -39.29 -142.32 -4.25
CA ASN A 287 -39.24 -141.52 -5.48
C ASN A 287 -40.06 -140.23 -5.34
N GLN A 288 -41.25 -140.30 -4.74
CA GLN A 288 -42.10 -139.14 -4.48
C GLN A 288 -41.41 -138.14 -3.54
N THR A 289 -40.89 -138.58 -2.40
CA THR A 289 -40.13 -137.69 -1.48
C THR A 289 -38.86 -137.14 -2.14
N THR A 290 -38.22 -137.90 -3.04
CA THR A 290 -37.05 -137.40 -3.79
C THR A 290 -37.45 -136.38 -4.86
N ALA A 291 -38.65 -136.46 -5.44
CA ALA A 291 -39.19 -135.44 -6.33
C ALA A 291 -39.52 -134.15 -5.57
N GLU A 292 -40.21 -134.27 -4.43
CA GLU A 292 -40.54 -133.14 -3.54
C GLU A 292 -39.27 -132.42 -3.04
N LEU A 293 -38.24 -133.16 -2.61
CA LEU A 293 -36.95 -132.58 -2.20
C LEU A 293 -36.22 -131.88 -3.36
N ARG A 294 -36.35 -132.36 -4.60
CA ARG A 294 -35.80 -131.67 -5.79
C ARG A 294 -36.57 -130.38 -6.10
N GLU A 295 -37.88 -130.37 -5.95
CA GLU A 295 -38.69 -129.15 -6.14
C GLU A 295 -38.45 -128.12 -5.03
N GLN A 296 -38.28 -128.58 -3.79
CA GLN A 296 -37.84 -127.73 -2.67
C GLN A 296 -36.44 -127.15 -2.90
N LEU A 297 -35.49 -127.95 -3.41
CA LEU A 297 -34.17 -127.43 -3.78
C LEU A 297 -34.28 -126.37 -4.88
N GLN A 298 -34.98 -126.68 -5.98
CA GLN A 298 -35.15 -125.73 -7.09
C GLN A 298 -35.92 -124.46 -6.72
N SER A 299 -36.88 -124.51 -5.80
CA SER A 299 -37.55 -123.30 -5.30
C SER A 299 -36.61 -122.45 -4.45
N LYS A 300 -35.79 -123.08 -3.59
CA LYS A 300 -34.75 -122.39 -2.81
C LYS A 300 -33.66 -121.81 -3.70
N ASP A 301 -33.20 -122.51 -4.73
CA ASP A 301 -32.26 -122.00 -5.73
C ASP A 301 -32.82 -120.74 -6.41
N ARG A 302 -34.08 -120.77 -6.87
CA ARG A 302 -34.77 -119.59 -7.46
C ARG A 302 -34.93 -118.45 -6.46
N GLU A 303 -35.29 -118.72 -5.21
CA GLU A 303 -35.33 -117.71 -4.14
C GLU A 303 -33.95 -117.06 -3.92
N HIS A 304 -32.88 -117.86 -3.92
CA HIS A 304 -31.51 -117.38 -3.78
C HIS A 304 -31.04 -116.58 -5.00
N GLU A 305 -31.38 -116.99 -6.22
CA GLU A 305 -31.09 -116.23 -7.44
C GLU A 305 -31.81 -114.88 -7.45
N LEU A 306 -33.09 -114.84 -7.08
CA LEU A 306 -33.87 -113.59 -6.97
C LEU A 306 -33.35 -112.67 -5.85
N ALA A 307 -32.96 -113.24 -4.70
CA ALA A 307 -32.33 -112.48 -3.63
C ALA A 307 -30.97 -111.90 -4.06
N LEU A 308 -30.15 -112.68 -4.77
CA LEU A 308 -28.87 -112.23 -5.33
C LEU A 308 -29.04 -111.16 -6.42
N HIS A 309 -30.09 -111.24 -7.24
CA HIS A 309 -30.42 -110.17 -8.20
C HIS A 309 -30.83 -108.88 -7.47
N THR A 310 -31.76 -108.99 -6.52
CA THR A 310 -32.25 -107.87 -5.72
C THR A 310 -31.12 -107.17 -4.96
N LEU A 311 -30.19 -107.93 -4.36
CA LEU A 311 -29.01 -107.39 -3.69
C LEU A 311 -28.03 -106.73 -4.66
N LYS A 312 -27.84 -107.28 -5.87
CA LYS A 312 -27.03 -106.63 -6.92
C LYS A 312 -27.64 -105.29 -7.37
N ASP A 313 -28.95 -105.24 -7.56
CA ASP A 313 -29.64 -104.00 -7.94
C ASP A 313 -29.59 -102.95 -6.82
N GLN A 314 -29.73 -103.36 -5.56
CA GLN A 314 -29.55 -102.49 -4.39
C GLN A 314 -28.10 -101.96 -4.31
N ILE A 315 -27.09 -102.82 -4.45
CA ILE A 315 -25.69 -102.39 -4.48
C ILE A 315 -25.41 -101.44 -5.65
N GLN A 316 -25.94 -101.73 -6.85
CA GLN A 316 -25.71 -100.91 -8.04
C GLN A 316 -26.45 -99.57 -7.98
N THR A 317 -27.64 -99.51 -7.39
CA THR A 317 -28.37 -98.24 -7.17
C THR A 317 -27.72 -97.39 -6.09
N VAL A 318 -27.34 -97.95 -4.94
CA VAL A 318 -26.58 -97.25 -3.89
C VAL A 318 -25.25 -96.73 -4.45
N LYS A 319 -24.47 -97.56 -5.14
CA LYS A 319 -23.21 -97.14 -5.80
C LYS A 319 -23.41 -96.00 -6.80
N THR A 320 -24.55 -95.96 -7.50
CA THR A 320 -24.88 -94.88 -8.44
C THR A 320 -25.26 -93.60 -7.70
N GLN A 321 -25.97 -93.70 -6.57
CA GLN A 321 -26.29 -92.56 -5.69
C GLN A 321 -25.01 -91.99 -5.04
N GLU A 322 -24.12 -92.83 -4.51
CA GLU A 322 -22.82 -92.43 -3.96
C GLU A 322 -21.95 -91.74 -5.02
N LEU A 323 -21.86 -92.28 -6.24
CA LEU A 323 -21.09 -91.69 -7.33
C LEU A 323 -21.65 -90.32 -7.74
N ASN A 324 -22.98 -90.17 -7.77
CA ASN A 324 -23.62 -88.87 -8.06
C ASN A 324 -23.37 -87.87 -6.92
N LEU A 325 -23.53 -88.28 -5.66
CA LEU A 325 -23.25 -87.43 -4.49
C LEU A 325 -21.78 -86.97 -4.45
N LEU A 326 -20.83 -87.86 -4.75
CA LEU A 326 -19.41 -87.52 -4.85
C LEU A 326 -19.13 -86.55 -6.01
N ARG A 327 -19.82 -86.70 -7.15
CA ARG A 327 -19.74 -85.76 -8.28
C ARG A 327 -20.32 -84.39 -7.92
N GLU A 328 -21.43 -84.34 -7.20
CA GLU A 328 -22.06 -83.10 -6.73
C GLU A 328 -21.16 -82.39 -5.71
N GLN A 329 -20.60 -83.11 -4.74
CA GLN A 329 -19.60 -82.58 -3.80
C GLN A 329 -18.34 -82.08 -4.51
N GLN A 330 -17.81 -82.82 -5.48
CA GLN A 330 -16.66 -82.39 -6.28
C GLN A 330 -16.98 -81.14 -7.11
N GLY A 331 -18.19 -81.03 -7.66
CA GLY A 331 -18.68 -79.86 -8.37
C GLY A 331 -18.79 -78.63 -7.46
N ALA A 332 -19.40 -78.78 -6.28
CA ALA A 332 -19.54 -77.72 -5.29
C ALA A 332 -18.17 -77.20 -4.81
N LEU A 333 -17.26 -78.09 -4.41
CA LEU A 333 -15.90 -77.71 -4.00
C LEU A 333 -15.11 -77.05 -5.14
N SER A 334 -15.32 -77.48 -6.39
CA SER A 334 -14.69 -76.83 -7.55
C SER A 334 -15.25 -75.42 -7.80
N ALA A 335 -16.55 -75.22 -7.61
CA ALA A 335 -17.20 -73.92 -7.71
C ALA A 335 -16.75 -72.97 -6.58
N GLU A 336 -16.69 -73.44 -5.33
CA GLU A 336 -16.16 -72.67 -4.19
C GLU A 336 -14.70 -72.25 -4.40
N LEU A 337 -13.83 -73.18 -4.84
CA LEU A 337 -12.43 -72.88 -5.14
C LEU A 337 -12.30 -71.84 -6.26
N GLN A 338 -13.15 -71.91 -7.29
CA GLN A 338 -13.13 -70.94 -8.38
C GLN A 338 -13.69 -69.58 -7.94
N GLN A 339 -14.74 -69.55 -7.11
CA GLN A 339 -15.25 -68.32 -6.49
C GLN A 339 -14.14 -67.65 -5.65
N ARG A 340 -13.47 -68.40 -4.76
CA ARG A 340 -12.37 -67.86 -3.93
C ARG A 340 -11.21 -67.31 -4.75
N ARG A 341 -10.91 -67.90 -5.92
CA ARG A 341 -9.95 -67.31 -6.88
C ARG A 341 -10.43 -65.98 -7.43
N THR A 342 -11.66 -65.90 -7.93
CA THR A 342 -12.20 -64.63 -8.45
C THR A 342 -12.33 -63.54 -7.38
N GLU A 343 -12.65 -63.91 -6.14
CA GLU A 343 -12.60 -63.01 -4.98
C GLU A 343 -11.17 -62.51 -4.73
N GLN A 344 -10.19 -63.42 -4.68
CA GLN A 344 -8.77 -63.08 -4.51
C GLN A 344 -8.24 -62.17 -5.64
N GLU A 345 -8.59 -62.46 -6.90
CA GLU A 345 -8.24 -61.64 -8.07
C GLU A 345 -8.86 -60.24 -7.96
N SER A 346 -10.12 -60.13 -7.55
CA SER A 346 -10.77 -58.82 -7.34
C SER A 346 -10.16 -58.01 -6.20
N LEU A 347 -9.73 -58.66 -5.11
CA LEU A 347 -9.05 -58.02 -3.98
C LEU A 347 -7.62 -57.59 -4.34
N LEU A 348 -6.94 -58.34 -5.21
CA LEU A 348 -5.63 -57.95 -5.76
C LEU A 348 -5.75 -56.73 -6.69
N ALA A 349 -6.78 -56.67 -7.54
CA ALA A 349 -7.06 -55.49 -8.35
C ALA A 349 -7.35 -54.25 -7.47
N GLN A 350 -8.24 -54.37 -6.48
CA GLN A 350 -8.54 -53.28 -5.53
C GLN A 350 -7.29 -52.81 -4.76
N ARG A 351 -6.40 -53.73 -4.37
CA ARG A 351 -5.11 -53.39 -3.76
C ARG A 351 -4.26 -52.54 -4.71
N ASP A 352 -4.19 -52.91 -5.99
CA ASP A 352 -3.32 -52.24 -6.96
C ASP A 352 -3.89 -50.88 -7.41
N ASP A 353 -5.21 -50.74 -7.48
CA ASP A 353 -5.89 -49.44 -7.63
C ASP A 353 -5.58 -48.52 -6.43
N LEU A 354 -5.75 -49.01 -5.20
CA LEU A 354 -5.46 -48.23 -3.98
C LEU A 354 -3.97 -47.88 -3.84
N ASN A 355 -3.07 -48.79 -4.23
CA ASN A 355 -1.63 -48.53 -4.23
C ASN A 355 -1.25 -47.49 -5.30
N SER A 356 -1.91 -47.48 -6.44
CA SER A 356 -1.74 -46.46 -7.48
C SER A 356 -2.23 -45.09 -7.00
N GLN A 357 -3.42 -45.02 -6.41
CA GLN A 357 -3.94 -43.79 -5.78
C GLN A 357 -3.04 -43.27 -4.66
N LEU A 358 -2.48 -44.16 -3.83
CA LEU A 358 -1.50 -43.80 -2.79
C LEU A 358 -0.19 -43.26 -3.41
N GLN A 359 0.28 -43.86 -4.50
CA GLN A 359 1.46 -43.40 -5.22
C GLN A 359 1.24 -42.01 -5.84
N GLU A 360 0.10 -41.78 -6.51
CA GLU A 360 -0.30 -40.48 -7.06
C GLU A 360 -0.44 -39.42 -5.98
N SER A 361 -1.10 -39.75 -4.86
CA SER A 361 -1.19 -38.87 -3.69
C SER A 361 0.20 -38.54 -3.11
N SER A 362 1.11 -39.52 -3.04
CA SER A 362 2.49 -39.29 -2.57
C SER A 362 3.29 -38.39 -3.51
N PHE A 363 3.03 -38.46 -4.82
CA PHE A 363 3.65 -37.59 -5.82
C PHE A 363 3.10 -36.17 -5.75
N ALA A 364 1.78 -36.00 -5.65
CA ALA A 364 1.13 -34.70 -5.45
C ALA A 364 1.63 -34.02 -4.16
N ASN A 365 1.66 -34.76 -3.04
CA ASN A 365 2.21 -34.27 -1.77
C ASN A 365 3.70 -33.87 -1.88
N ARG A 366 4.51 -34.64 -2.62
CA ARG A 366 5.92 -34.28 -2.87
C ARG A 366 6.04 -32.98 -3.65
N LYS A 367 5.25 -32.81 -4.71
CA LYS A 367 5.24 -31.58 -5.52
C LYS A 367 4.77 -30.36 -4.69
N LEU A 368 3.75 -30.52 -3.84
CA LEU A 368 3.30 -29.45 -2.95
C LEU A 368 4.37 -29.06 -1.90
N LEU A 369 5.15 -30.03 -1.40
CA LEU A 369 6.29 -29.74 -0.51
C LEU A 369 7.45 -29.05 -1.24
N GLU A 370 7.68 -29.38 -2.51
CA GLU A 370 8.67 -28.74 -3.38
C GLU A 370 8.28 -27.28 -3.65
N GLN A 371 7.03 -27.02 -4.07
CA GLN A 371 6.48 -25.67 -4.25
C GLN A 371 6.51 -24.85 -2.95
N LEU A 372 6.19 -25.46 -1.79
CA LEU A 372 6.28 -24.78 -0.49
C LEU A 372 7.73 -24.40 -0.12
N ALA A 373 8.73 -25.15 -0.60
CA ALA A 373 10.15 -24.82 -0.42
C ALA A 373 10.63 -23.75 -1.40
N GLU A 374 10.08 -23.70 -2.62
CA GLU A 374 10.31 -22.62 -3.60
C GLU A 374 9.74 -21.29 -3.09
N GLU A 375 8.47 -21.26 -2.70
CA GLU A 375 7.81 -20.10 -2.04
C GLU A 375 8.56 -19.65 -0.77
N GLY A 376 9.11 -20.60 0.00
CA GLY A 376 9.97 -20.30 1.15
C GLY A 376 11.23 -19.53 0.76
N GLN A 377 11.92 -19.94 -0.31
CA GLN A 377 13.11 -19.27 -0.83
C GLN A 377 12.79 -17.92 -1.47
N GLU A 378 11.67 -17.81 -2.21
CA GLU A 378 11.16 -16.57 -2.81
C GLU A 378 10.88 -15.53 -1.72
N LYS A 379 10.15 -15.92 -0.67
CA LYS A 379 9.90 -15.09 0.51
C LYS A 379 11.19 -14.61 1.18
N GLU A 380 12.19 -15.46 1.33
CA GLU A 380 13.49 -15.04 1.86
C GLU A 380 14.23 -14.09 0.91
N ARG A 381 14.11 -14.25 -0.42
CA ARG A 381 14.66 -13.31 -1.41
C ARG A 381 14.05 -11.93 -1.25
N MET A 382 12.71 -11.85 -1.25
CA MET A 382 11.98 -10.60 -1.07
C MET A 382 12.28 -9.91 0.27
N LEU A 383 12.52 -10.68 1.35
CA LEU A 383 12.95 -10.13 2.64
C LEU A 383 14.36 -9.52 2.60
N ARG A 384 15.31 -10.13 1.88
CA ARG A 384 16.67 -9.57 1.68
C ARG A 384 16.61 -8.27 0.89
N GLU A 385 15.88 -8.26 -0.23
CA GLU A 385 15.68 -7.08 -1.08
C GLU A 385 14.99 -5.93 -0.32
N LEU A 386 13.97 -6.24 0.49
CA LEU A 386 13.31 -5.28 1.36
C LEU A 386 14.28 -4.66 2.39
N ASP A 387 15.17 -5.44 2.98
CA ASP A 387 16.17 -4.93 3.94
C ASP A 387 17.29 -4.12 3.25
N GLU A 388 17.63 -4.41 2.00
CA GLU A 388 18.52 -3.57 1.19
C GLU A 388 17.86 -2.25 0.76
N ALA A 389 16.56 -2.28 0.45
CA ALA A 389 15.75 -1.08 0.22
C ALA A 389 15.66 -0.22 1.50
N LYS A 390 15.44 -0.81 2.68
CA LYS A 390 15.47 -0.10 3.98
C LYS A 390 16.82 0.57 4.22
N LYS A 391 17.94 -0.17 4.13
CA LYS A 391 19.30 0.38 4.29
C LYS A 391 19.58 1.54 3.31
N THR A 392 19.00 1.48 2.11
CA THR A 392 19.12 2.55 1.10
C THR A 392 18.25 3.76 1.45
N ALA A 393 17.05 3.56 1.99
CA ALA A 393 16.20 4.63 2.51
C ALA A 393 16.81 5.30 3.75
N GLU A 394 17.40 4.54 4.66
CA GLU A 394 18.13 5.03 5.84
C GLU A 394 19.32 5.90 5.44
N LYS A 395 20.13 5.47 4.45
CA LYS A 395 21.21 6.29 3.87
C LYS A 395 20.69 7.59 3.25
N ARG A 396 19.57 7.53 2.50
CA ARG A 396 18.93 8.74 1.94
C ARG A 396 18.44 9.68 3.03
N LYS A 397 17.85 9.16 4.11
CA LYS A 397 17.43 9.94 5.28
C LYS A 397 18.64 10.61 5.93
N ALA A 398 19.73 9.87 6.19
CA ALA A 398 20.94 10.42 6.80
C ALA A 398 21.52 11.57 5.97
N MET A 399 21.61 11.43 4.64
CA MET A 399 22.07 12.52 3.76
C MET A 399 21.14 13.76 3.77
N LEU A 400 19.83 13.56 3.93
CA LEU A 400 18.87 14.66 4.07
C LEU A 400 18.95 15.33 5.45
N ASP A 401 19.14 14.55 6.52
CA ASP A 401 19.37 15.05 7.88
C ASP A 401 20.69 15.85 7.94
N ASP A 402 21.78 15.35 7.32
CA ASP A 402 23.07 16.05 7.19
C ASP A 402 22.95 17.36 6.40
N MET A 403 22.26 17.36 5.25
CA MET A 403 22.02 18.58 4.46
C MET A 403 21.15 19.59 5.21
N ALA A 404 20.18 19.12 6.00
CA ALA A 404 19.39 19.97 6.88
C ALA A 404 20.20 20.54 8.05
N MET A 405 21.19 19.80 8.59
CA MET A 405 22.14 20.34 9.57
C MET A 405 23.05 21.40 8.95
N GLN A 406 23.59 21.16 7.75
CA GLN A 406 24.42 22.12 7.00
C GLN A 406 23.66 23.44 6.75
N LEU A 407 22.45 23.37 6.18
CA LEU A 407 21.63 24.57 5.92
C LEU A 407 21.27 25.35 7.20
N ASN A 408 21.13 24.68 8.35
CA ASN A 408 20.91 25.36 9.63
C ASN A 408 22.21 25.96 10.20
N GLN A 409 23.37 25.33 9.97
CA GLN A 409 24.67 25.88 10.34
C GLN A 409 24.99 27.13 9.52
N GLU A 410 24.93 27.08 8.18
CA GLU A 410 25.15 28.24 7.30
C GLU A 410 24.22 29.41 7.65
N LYS A 411 22.96 29.12 7.97
CA LYS A 411 21.98 30.10 8.44
C LYS A 411 22.33 30.70 9.82
N SER A 412 22.99 29.94 10.69
CA SER A 412 23.54 30.46 11.95
C SER A 412 24.76 31.35 11.70
N ASP A 413 25.71 30.87 10.89
CA ASP A 413 26.95 31.58 10.55
C ASP A 413 26.65 32.90 9.84
N HIS A 414 25.69 32.92 8.90
CA HIS A 414 25.19 34.13 8.27
C HIS A 414 24.50 35.07 9.26
N LYS A 415 23.78 34.55 10.26
CA LYS A 415 23.14 35.37 11.30
C LYS A 415 24.19 35.99 12.24
N GLU A 416 25.26 35.27 12.55
CA GLU A 416 26.40 35.76 13.32
C GLU A 416 27.17 36.84 12.53
N ALA A 417 27.55 36.57 11.29
CA ALA A 417 28.20 37.54 10.40
C ALA A 417 27.34 38.80 10.16
N LEU A 418 26.00 38.67 10.04
CA LEU A 418 25.07 39.81 9.97
C LEU A 418 24.93 40.57 11.30
N SER A 419 25.30 39.97 12.43
CA SER A 419 25.32 40.61 13.74
C SER A 419 26.65 41.34 13.96
N ASP A 420 27.77 40.72 13.59
CA ASP A 420 29.10 41.32 13.59
C ASP A 420 29.20 42.52 12.64
N LEU A 421 28.65 42.41 11.42
CA LEU A 421 28.63 43.52 10.46
C LEU A 421 27.80 44.72 10.99
N LYS A 422 26.71 44.45 11.72
CA LYS A 422 25.93 45.52 12.39
C LYS A 422 26.73 46.14 13.54
N LEU A 423 27.38 45.33 14.36
CA LEU A 423 28.22 45.79 15.48
C LEU A 423 29.43 46.59 14.98
N GLN A 424 30.04 46.19 13.87
CA GLN A 424 31.10 46.96 13.21
C GLN A 424 30.54 48.27 12.66
N HIS A 425 29.39 48.27 11.98
CA HIS A 425 28.77 49.50 11.49
C HIS A 425 28.41 50.46 12.63
N GLU A 426 27.84 49.97 13.74
CA GLU A 426 27.56 50.77 14.94
C GLU A 426 28.85 51.35 15.54
N LYS A 427 29.91 50.55 15.65
CA LYS A 427 31.25 50.98 16.10
C LYS A 427 31.86 52.03 15.16
N GLU A 428 31.67 51.92 13.85
CA GLU A 428 32.12 52.90 12.86
C GLU A 428 31.32 54.21 12.94
N VAL A 429 29.99 54.14 13.10
CA VAL A 429 29.11 55.30 13.34
C VAL A 429 29.48 56.02 14.64
N LEU A 430 29.73 55.28 15.73
CA LEU A 430 30.24 55.83 16.98
C LEU A 430 31.64 56.43 16.80
N GLY A 431 32.50 55.83 15.99
CA GLY A 431 33.81 56.37 15.63
C GLY A 431 33.73 57.66 14.79
N VAL A 432 32.77 57.76 13.86
CA VAL A 432 32.46 58.99 13.10
C VAL A 432 31.94 60.08 14.04
N ARG A 433 30.97 59.75 14.91
CA ARG A 433 30.47 60.65 15.96
C ARG A 433 31.61 61.16 16.84
N ALA A 434 32.47 60.28 17.35
CA ALA A 434 33.59 60.67 18.21
C ALA A 434 34.62 61.56 17.49
N ARG A 435 34.81 61.38 16.17
CA ARG A 435 35.62 62.30 15.35
C ARG A 435 34.97 63.68 15.26
N TYR A 436 33.69 63.78 14.89
CA TYR A 436 32.97 65.05 14.85
C TYR A 436 32.89 65.74 16.22
N GLU A 437 32.66 65.00 17.30
CA GLU A 437 32.66 65.55 18.67
C GLU A 437 34.04 66.00 19.16
N LYS A 438 35.13 65.49 18.57
CA LYS A 438 36.50 65.99 18.79
C LYS A 438 36.77 67.23 17.95
N GLU A 439 36.35 67.24 16.69
CA GLU A 439 36.50 68.37 15.77
C GLU A 439 35.70 69.59 16.24
N LEU A 440 34.45 69.39 16.68
CA LEU A 440 33.64 70.44 17.32
C LEU A 440 34.27 70.99 18.60
N ARG A 441 34.96 70.15 19.38
CA ARG A 441 35.73 70.60 20.56
C ARG A 441 36.94 71.42 20.16
N GLY A 442 37.74 70.96 19.19
CA GLY A 442 38.89 71.70 18.66
C GLY A 442 38.49 73.06 18.07
N LEU A 443 37.43 73.10 17.25
CA LEU A 443 36.88 74.34 16.72
C LEU A 443 36.37 75.28 17.83
N HIS A 444 35.81 74.75 18.91
CA HIS A 444 35.40 75.55 20.07
C HIS A 444 36.61 76.07 20.87
N GLU A 445 37.67 75.27 21.02
CA GLU A 445 38.94 75.64 21.67
C GLU A 445 39.68 76.73 20.87
N ASP A 446 39.80 76.60 19.54
CA ASP A 446 40.40 77.62 18.67
C ASP A 446 39.53 78.89 18.56
N LYS A 447 38.19 78.75 18.57
CA LYS A 447 37.27 79.90 18.67
C LYS A 447 37.42 80.63 20.00
N ASN A 448 37.57 79.91 21.12
CA ASN A 448 37.79 80.53 22.43
C ASN A 448 39.19 81.15 22.53
N ARG A 449 40.21 80.56 21.91
CA ARG A 449 41.57 81.12 21.85
C ARG A 449 41.63 82.39 21.02
N SER A 450 41.08 82.39 19.80
CA SER A 450 40.98 83.59 18.97
C SER A 450 40.08 84.67 19.59
N GLU A 451 39.02 84.30 20.32
CA GLU A 451 38.24 85.26 21.11
C GLU A 451 39.05 85.87 22.26
N GLU A 452 39.91 85.11 22.94
CA GLU A 452 40.80 85.65 23.99
C GLU A 452 41.99 86.44 23.43
N GLU A 453 42.48 86.10 22.24
CA GLU A 453 43.44 86.93 21.48
C GLU A 453 42.81 88.28 21.08
N ILE A 454 41.56 88.29 20.60
CA ILE A 454 40.81 89.53 20.32
C ILE A 454 40.54 90.32 21.60
N ARG A 455 40.20 89.66 22.72
CA ARG A 455 40.05 90.32 24.03
C ARG A 455 41.38 90.90 24.51
N GLN A 456 42.52 90.24 24.25
CA GLN A 456 43.85 90.76 24.58
C GLN A 456 44.19 91.97 23.70
N GLN A 457 44.02 91.88 22.38
CA GLN A 457 44.18 93.03 21.47
C GLN A 457 43.30 94.21 21.91
N LEU A 458 42.06 93.96 22.34
CA LEU A 458 41.16 95.00 22.88
C LEU A 458 41.62 95.55 24.25
N ARG A 459 42.33 94.77 25.08
CA ARG A 459 43.00 95.27 26.30
C ARG A 459 44.20 96.15 25.93
N ASP A 460 44.98 95.74 24.93
CA ASP A 460 46.19 96.44 24.48
C ASP A 460 45.86 97.74 23.72
N GLU A 461 44.85 97.76 22.85
CA GLU A 461 44.36 99.00 22.23
C GLU A 461 43.74 99.94 23.27
N LYS A 462 43.09 99.42 24.33
CA LYS A 462 42.63 100.26 25.46
C LYS A 462 43.79 100.81 26.30
N ALA A 463 44.91 100.09 26.41
CA ALA A 463 46.13 100.62 27.02
C ALA A 463 46.73 101.73 26.14
N ARG A 464 46.91 101.49 24.85
CA ARG A 464 47.38 102.50 23.87
C ARG A 464 46.44 103.71 23.77
N THR A 465 45.13 103.53 23.91
CA THR A 465 44.17 104.64 23.98
C THR A 465 44.41 105.51 25.22
N ARG A 466 44.68 104.91 26.39
CA ARG A 466 45.03 105.66 27.61
C ARG A 466 46.39 106.34 27.54
N GLU A 467 47.35 105.71 26.86
CA GLU A 467 48.65 106.33 26.56
C GLU A 467 48.48 107.55 25.64
N LEU A 468 47.63 107.44 24.61
CA LEU A 468 47.25 108.55 23.74
C LEU A 468 46.46 109.63 24.48
N GLU A 469 45.54 109.28 25.39
CA GLU A 469 44.84 110.23 26.28
C GLU A 469 45.82 110.97 27.19
N GLY A 470 46.82 110.29 27.76
CA GLY A 470 47.87 110.91 28.57
C GLY A 470 48.85 111.78 27.77
N LEU A 471 49.19 111.37 26.55
CA LEU A 471 49.94 112.20 25.61
C LEU A 471 49.12 113.42 25.16
N GLN A 472 47.80 113.27 24.97
CA GLN A 472 46.91 114.38 24.64
C GLN A 472 46.81 115.38 25.80
N GLN A 473 46.67 114.90 27.05
CA GLN A 473 46.77 115.75 28.24
C GLN A 473 48.12 116.48 28.30
N SER A 474 49.22 115.81 27.99
CA SER A 474 50.56 116.44 27.91
C SER A 474 50.62 117.51 26.81
N VAL A 475 49.94 117.32 25.67
CA VAL A 475 49.83 118.32 24.60
C VAL A 475 48.95 119.49 25.02
N GLU A 476 47.85 119.24 25.74
CA GLU A 476 46.96 120.27 26.27
C GLU A 476 47.66 121.12 27.36
N GLU A 477 48.46 120.51 28.24
CA GLU A 477 49.34 121.21 29.19
C GLU A 477 50.39 122.07 28.47
N LEU A 478 51.05 121.53 27.45
CA LEU A 478 52.01 122.29 26.63
C LEU A 478 51.33 123.44 25.86
N GLN A 479 50.11 123.25 25.35
CA GLN A 479 49.34 124.32 24.73
C GLN A 479 48.94 125.40 25.73
N ALA A 480 48.53 125.04 26.96
CA ALA A 480 48.27 125.99 28.04
C ALA A 480 49.55 126.75 28.45
N GLN A 481 50.71 126.08 28.44
CA GLN A 481 52.00 126.72 28.67
C GLN A 481 52.36 127.71 27.55
N VAL A 482 52.10 127.37 26.28
CA VAL A 482 52.27 128.29 25.14
C VAL A 482 51.33 129.49 25.26
N GLN A 483 50.05 129.30 25.55
CA GLN A 483 49.08 130.39 25.75
C GLN A 483 49.48 131.30 26.92
N SER A 484 50.04 130.74 28.00
CA SER A 484 50.61 131.51 29.11
C SER A 484 51.80 132.37 28.65
N MET A 485 52.72 131.79 27.87
CA MET A 485 53.85 132.52 27.28
C MET A 485 53.38 133.63 26.32
N GLU A 486 52.36 133.39 25.49
CA GLU A 486 51.73 134.41 24.63
C GLU A 486 51.07 135.53 25.45
N GLY A 487 50.42 135.20 26.57
CA GLY A 487 49.91 136.19 27.53
C GLY A 487 51.01 137.11 28.08
N THR A 488 52.19 136.56 28.39
CA THR A 488 53.35 137.39 28.81
C THR A 488 53.96 138.18 27.65
N LYS A 489 54.02 137.64 26.44
CA LYS A 489 54.45 138.36 25.22
C LYS A 489 53.62 139.62 25.00
N GLY A 490 52.30 139.52 25.19
CA GLY A 490 51.37 140.65 25.12
C GLY A 490 51.56 141.73 26.21
N TRP A 491 52.39 141.50 27.24
CA TRP A 491 52.81 142.55 28.19
C TRP A 491 54.05 143.31 27.68
N PHE A 492 55.04 142.60 27.14
CA PHE A 492 56.23 143.20 26.53
C PHE A 492 55.87 144.11 25.34
N GLU A 493 54.98 143.66 24.45
CA GLU A 493 54.54 144.43 23.27
C GLU A 493 53.84 145.75 23.63
N ARG A 494 53.14 145.81 24.79
CA ARG A 494 52.51 147.05 25.27
C ARG A 494 53.54 148.04 25.83
N ARG A 495 54.51 147.55 26.62
CA ARG A 495 55.62 148.39 27.12
C ARG A 495 56.50 148.96 26.01
N LEU A 496 56.64 148.24 24.89
CA LEU A 496 57.37 148.74 23.72
C LEU A 496 56.63 149.93 23.09
N LYS A 497 55.32 149.79 22.84
CA LYS A 497 54.49 150.86 22.25
C LYS A 497 54.35 152.10 23.14
N GLU A 498 54.32 151.95 24.47
CA GLU A 498 54.35 153.10 25.39
C GLU A 498 55.68 153.87 25.35
N ALA A 499 56.79 153.22 25.02
CA ALA A 499 58.07 153.89 24.83
C ALA A 499 58.13 154.63 23.48
N GLU A 500 57.64 154.00 22.40
CA GLU A 500 57.55 154.58 21.06
C GLU A 500 56.73 155.89 21.05
N VAL A 501 55.56 155.91 21.71
CA VAL A 501 54.70 157.10 21.80
C VAL A 501 55.41 158.26 22.52
N LYS A 502 56.06 157.99 23.66
CA LYS A 502 56.75 159.04 24.43
C LYS A 502 57.96 159.63 23.73
N GLN A 503 58.60 158.89 22.82
CA GLN A 503 59.69 159.44 22.02
C GLN A 503 59.19 160.45 20.97
N SER A 504 58.03 160.20 20.36
CA SER A 504 57.36 161.14 19.43
C SER A 504 57.02 162.48 20.10
N GLU A 505 56.52 162.46 21.34
CA GLU A 505 56.21 163.68 22.12
C GLU A 505 57.46 164.55 22.36
N VAL A 506 58.61 163.93 22.67
CA VAL A 506 59.89 164.62 22.86
C VAL A 506 60.39 165.26 21.57
N GLU A 507 60.23 164.60 20.42
CA GLU A 507 60.63 165.12 19.12
C GLU A 507 59.76 166.31 18.68
N GLY A 508 58.45 166.31 19.01
CA GLY A 508 57.55 167.45 18.79
C GLY A 508 57.95 168.70 19.57
N VAL A 509 58.27 168.58 20.86
CA VAL A 509 58.75 169.71 21.69
C VAL A 509 60.08 170.26 21.16
N ARG A 510 60.96 169.39 20.66
CA ARG A 510 62.28 169.77 20.13
C ARG A 510 62.18 170.66 18.89
N GLN A 511 61.16 170.47 18.04
CA GLN A 511 60.94 171.33 16.86
C GLN A 511 60.48 172.75 17.23
N GLN A 512 59.71 172.91 18.31
CA GLN A 512 59.24 174.22 18.76
C GLN A 512 60.37 175.11 19.28
N LEU A 513 61.43 174.53 19.85
CA LEU A 513 62.62 175.29 20.28
C LEU A 513 63.33 175.95 19.09
N VAL A 514 63.50 175.23 17.97
CA VAL A 514 64.29 175.68 16.81
C VAL A 514 63.69 176.90 16.13
N GLU A 515 62.36 176.97 16.00
CA GLU A 515 61.70 178.12 15.38
C GLU A 515 61.77 179.38 16.27
N VAL A 516 61.81 179.22 17.61
CA VAL A 516 62.03 180.33 18.56
C VAL A 516 63.48 180.84 18.50
N GLU A 517 64.48 179.96 18.36
CA GLU A 517 65.87 180.38 18.14
C GLU A 517 66.04 181.16 16.83
N LYS A 518 65.39 180.73 15.75
CA LYS A 518 65.40 181.43 14.47
C LYS A 518 64.80 182.84 14.56
N GLN A 519 63.68 183.03 15.25
CA GLN A 519 63.08 184.36 15.47
C GLN A 519 63.95 185.27 16.36
N ARG A 520 64.64 184.72 17.37
CA ARG A 520 65.66 185.44 18.16
C ARG A 520 66.77 185.99 17.26
N ASP A 521 67.26 185.17 16.32
CA ASP A 521 68.41 185.54 15.50
C ASP A 521 68.04 186.57 14.42
N GLU A 522 66.85 186.49 13.82
CA GLU A 522 66.31 187.54 12.92
C GLU A 522 66.15 188.91 13.63
N HIS A 523 65.77 188.91 14.92
CA HIS A 523 65.75 190.11 15.75
C HIS A 523 67.16 190.61 16.15
N SER A 524 68.12 189.71 16.37
CA SER A 524 69.52 190.07 16.61
C SER A 524 70.11 190.80 15.40
N ASP A 525 69.84 190.31 14.19
CA ASP A 525 70.36 190.82 12.93
C ASP A 525 69.83 192.21 12.57
N THR A 526 68.56 192.50 12.91
CA THR A 526 67.96 193.83 12.74
C THR A 526 68.46 194.83 13.77
N ILE A 527 68.69 194.40 15.02
CA ILE A 527 69.37 195.21 16.05
C ILE A 527 70.83 195.51 15.67
N GLY A 528 71.52 194.56 15.02
CA GLY A 528 72.89 194.74 14.52
C GLY A 528 73.01 195.86 13.48
N LYS A 529 72.12 195.85 12.48
CA LYS A 529 72.08 196.86 11.39
C LYS A 529 71.87 198.28 11.93
N LEU A 530 70.86 198.48 12.79
CA LEU A 530 70.56 199.78 13.40
C LEU A 530 71.69 200.30 14.30
N LYS A 531 72.43 199.42 14.99
CA LYS A 531 73.61 199.81 15.78
C LYS A 531 74.79 200.28 14.93
N GLN A 532 74.93 199.77 13.70
CA GLN A 532 75.99 200.18 12.79
C GLN A 532 75.71 201.56 12.17
N GLU A 533 74.47 201.84 11.75
CA GLU A 533 74.08 203.15 11.21
C GLU A 533 74.24 204.30 12.23
N ILE A 534 73.94 204.04 13.51
CA ILE A 534 74.18 205.00 14.61
C ILE A 534 75.68 205.26 14.81
N LYS A 535 76.53 204.25 14.59
CA LYS A 535 77.98 204.39 14.73
C LYS A 535 78.58 205.23 13.59
N ASP A 536 78.18 204.95 12.36
CA ASP A 536 78.70 205.61 11.16
C ASP A 536 78.26 207.09 11.09
N THR A 537 77.07 207.42 11.61
CA THR A 537 76.63 208.83 11.77
C THR A 537 77.40 209.57 12.87
N VAL A 538 77.70 208.93 14.00
CA VAL A 538 78.50 209.53 15.10
C VAL A 538 79.94 209.79 14.68
N ASP A 539 80.63 208.82 14.06
CA ASP A 539 82.01 209.04 13.60
C ASP A 539 82.09 210.03 12.41
N GLY A 540 81.02 210.16 11.61
CA GLY A 540 80.87 211.22 10.62
C GLY A 540 80.87 212.64 11.22
N GLN A 541 80.08 212.89 12.27
CA GLN A 541 80.08 214.18 12.98
C GLN A 541 81.45 214.47 13.64
N ARG A 542 82.08 213.45 14.22
CA ARG A 542 83.38 213.54 14.90
C ARG A 542 84.54 213.91 13.98
N ILE A 543 84.40 213.69 12.67
CA ILE A 543 85.37 214.09 11.64
C ILE A 543 85.18 215.55 11.20
N LEU A 544 83.95 216.07 11.21
CA LEU A 544 83.65 217.48 10.93
C LEU A 544 84.30 218.41 11.98
N GLU A 545 84.15 218.11 13.27
CA GLU A 545 84.69 218.94 14.35
C GLU A 545 86.23 219.03 14.30
N LYS A 546 86.91 217.90 14.07
CA LYS A 546 88.39 217.82 14.10
C LYS A 546 89.11 218.55 12.96
N LYS A 547 88.42 218.85 11.85
CA LYS A 547 88.99 219.67 10.76
C LYS A 547 88.70 221.17 10.92
N GLY A 548 87.57 221.54 11.54
CA GLY A 548 87.24 222.95 11.83
C GLY A 548 88.25 223.64 12.77
N SER A 549 88.77 222.93 13.76
CA SER A 549 89.69 223.48 14.78
C SER A 549 91.08 223.87 14.27
N ALA A 550 91.50 223.40 13.09
CA ALA A 550 92.77 223.77 12.47
C ALA A 550 92.62 224.99 11.54
N ALA A 551 91.64 224.94 10.62
CA ALA A 551 91.38 226.01 9.66
C ALA A 551 91.07 227.36 10.33
N LEU A 552 90.35 227.37 11.46
CA LEU A 552 90.03 228.61 12.17
C LEU A 552 91.26 229.31 12.80
N LYS A 553 92.35 228.57 13.04
CA LYS A 553 93.62 229.16 13.52
C LYS A 553 94.43 229.74 12.37
N ASP A 554 94.50 229.05 11.24
CA ASP A 554 95.24 229.55 10.08
C ASP A 554 94.48 230.63 9.30
N LEU A 555 93.14 230.64 9.27
CA LEU A 555 92.36 231.78 8.79
C LEU A 555 92.61 233.04 9.63
N LYS A 556 92.94 232.92 10.93
CA LYS A 556 93.33 234.05 11.77
C LYS A 556 94.72 234.62 11.40
N ARG A 557 95.52 233.85 10.65
CA ARG A 557 96.84 234.21 10.10
C ARG A 557 96.78 234.57 8.61
N GLN A 558 95.83 234.00 7.85
CA GLN A 558 95.63 234.25 6.43
C GLN A 558 94.59 235.34 6.14
N LEU A 559 93.69 235.72 7.04
CA LEU A 559 92.95 236.98 6.92
C LEU A 559 93.88 238.21 7.01
N GLN A 560 95.08 238.04 7.57
CA GLN A 560 96.17 239.03 7.50
C GLN A 560 96.95 238.98 6.16
N LEU A 561 96.65 238.04 5.26
CA LEU A 561 97.28 237.88 3.95
C LEU A 561 96.31 237.91 2.76
N GLU A 562 95.02 237.58 2.94
CA GLU A 562 93.93 237.94 2.01
C GLU A 562 93.48 239.41 2.15
N ARG A 563 94.37 240.22 2.72
CA ARG A 563 94.52 241.63 2.33
C ARG A 563 95.41 241.80 1.08
N LYS A 564 95.69 240.72 0.32
CA LYS A 564 96.59 240.72 -0.84
C LYS A 564 96.17 239.91 -2.09
N ARG A 565 95.09 239.12 -2.14
CA ARG A 565 94.83 238.24 -3.31
C ARG A 565 93.38 237.95 -3.69
N ALA A 566 92.49 238.90 -3.46
CA ALA A 566 91.14 238.93 -4.03
C ALA A 566 91.14 239.14 -5.57
N ASP A 567 91.69 238.18 -6.33
CA ASP A 567 91.93 238.27 -7.78
C ASP A 567 91.24 237.17 -8.64
N LYS A 568 91.29 235.86 -8.30
CA LYS A 568 90.89 234.72 -9.20
C LYS A 568 90.55 233.38 -8.50
N LEU A 569 89.89 232.35 -9.10
CA LEU A 569 88.66 232.26 -9.94
C LEU A 569 88.35 230.78 -10.38
N GLN A 570 87.05 230.45 -10.61
CA GLN A 570 86.50 229.57 -11.70
C GLN A 570 86.49 227.99 -11.64
N GLU A 571 85.40 227.39 -12.18
CA GLU A 571 85.15 225.97 -12.68
C GLU A 571 85.09 224.71 -11.73
N ARG A 572 84.40 223.56 -12.01
CA ARG A 572 83.08 223.22 -12.67
C ARG A 572 82.63 221.70 -12.55
N LEU A 573 81.35 221.43 -12.17
CA LEU A 573 80.29 220.43 -12.61
C LEU A 573 80.49 218.95 -13.17
N GLN A 574 79.61 217.99 -12.75
CA GLN A 574 78.70 217.04 -13.55
C GLN A 574 78.77 215.42 -13.58
N GLU A 575 77.63 214.70 -13.28
CA GLU A 575 77.01 213.36 -13.76
C GLU A 575 77.65 211.89 -13.68
N ILE A 576 77.03 210.66 -13.82
CA ILE A 576 75.65 209.99 -13.62
C ILE A 576 75.52 208.40 -13.89
N LEU A 577 74.42 207.69 -13.43
CA LEU A 577 73.72 206.38 -13.85
C LEU A 577 74.03 204.89 -13.35
N THR A 578 73.32 203.82 -13.84
CA THR A 578 72.95 202.48 -13.17
C THR A 578 72.59 201.24 -14.10
N ASN A 579 72.44 199.95 -13.62
CA ASN A 579 71.29 198.95 -13.79
C ASN A 579 71.45 197.43 -13.30
N SER A 580 70.65 196.39 -13.74
CA SER A 580 70.40 195.05 -13.06
C SER A 580 69.73 193.81 -13.84
N LYS A 581 69.55 192.58 -13.21
CA LYS A 581 68.68 191.32 -13.47
C LYS A 581 69.26 189.87 -13.89
N THR A 582 68.78 188.76 -13.22
CA THR A 582 68.42 187.31 -13.64
C THR A 582 69.34 186.04 -13.98
N ARG A 583 68.95 184.79 -13.48
CA ARG A 583 68.92 183.35 -14.06
C ARG A 583 70.00 182.17 -13.88
N THR A 584 69.57 180.88 -13.68
CA THR A 584 70.08 179.46 -14.11
C THR A 584 71.13 178.53 -13.33
N GLY A 585 71.08 177.15 -13.42
CA GLY A 585 72.05 176.11 -12.85
C GLY A 585 71.78 174.54 -13.04
N LEU A 586 72.71 173.57 -12.70
CA LEU A 586 72.87 172.14 -13.24
C LEU A 586 73.33 170.95 -12.25
N GLU A 587 73.08 169.64 -12.61
CA GLU A 587 73.81 168.28 -12.50
C GLU A 587 74.19 167.34 -11.26
N GLU A 588 74.23 165.99 -11.56
CA GLU A 588 75.08 164.78 -11.17
C GLU A 588 74.95 163.75 -9.95
N LEU A 589 75.24 162.44 -10.28
CA LEU A 589 75.77 161.21 -9.56
C LEU A 589 75.09 160.52 -8.30
N VAL A 590 75.28 159.21 -7.94
CA VAL A 590 75.33 157.86 -8.63
C VAL A 590 75.41 156.63 -7.66
N LEU A 591 75.13 155.37 -8.13
CA LEU A 591 75.13 154.02 -7.46
C LEU A 591 73.95 153.68 -6.51
N SER A 592 73.47 152.44 -6.25
CA SER A 592 73.31 151.10 -6.91
C SER A 592 72.76 150.11 -5.83
N GLU A 593 72.17 148.90 -5.98
CA GLU A 593 71.47 148.03 -6.97
C GLU A 593 70.73 146.93 -6.10
N ILE A 594 70.20 145.73 -6.45
CA ILE A 594 70.15 144.79 -7.60
C ILE A 594 68.87 143.87 -7.45
N SER A 595 68.50 142.98 -8.40
CA SER A 595 67.15 142.35 -8.45
C SER A 595 67.00 140.86 -8.89
N SER A 596 66.01 140.15 -8.30
CA SER A 596 65.29 138.95 -8.82
C SER A 596 66.13 137.63 -8.96
N PRO A 597 65.85 136.57 -9.80
CA PRO A 597 64.64 136.11 -10.55
C PRO A 597 64.38 134.54 -10.76
N SER A 598 63.10 134.13 -10.93
CA SER A 598 62.48 133.27 -12.02
C SER A 598 62.86 131.77 -12.36
N ARG A 599 62.00 131.15 -13.25
CA ARG A 599 62.09 129.93 -14.13
C ARG A 599 61.62 128.51 -13.66
N THR A 600 61.08 127.55 -14.48
CA THR A 600 60.25 127.51 -15.75
C THR A 600 59.72 126.08 -16.13
N GLN A 601 58.53 126.01 -16.78
CA GLN A 601 58.04 125.11 -17.89
C GLN A 601 58.01 123.54 -17.89
N GLN A 602 56.77 123.01 -18.06
CA GLN A 602 56.19 122.16 -19.16
C GLN A 602 56.79 120.80 -19.68
N THR A 603 55.86 119.81 -19.79
CA THR A 603 55.64 118.75 -20.84
C THR A 603 56.69 117.69 -21.23
N GLY A 604 56.25 116.43 -21.43
CA GLY A 604 56.77 115.55 -22.50
C GLY A 604 57.08 114.07 -22.16
N ASP A 605 56.12 113.17 -22.46
CA ASP A 605 56.21 111.81 -23.06
C ASP A 605 57.37 110.78 -22.79
N SER A 606 56.93 109.52 -22.63
CA SER A 606 57.52 108.25 -23.14
C SER A 606 58.80 107.60 -22.55
N SER A 607 58.59 106.38 -22.03
CA SER A 607 59.39 105.14 -22.14
C SER A 607 60.75 104.90 -21.42
N SER A 608 60.67 104.13 -20.32
CA SER A 608 61.30 102.79 -20.14
C SER A 608 62.76 102.60 -19.62
N VAL A 609 62.97 101.44 -18.96
CA VAL A 609 64.26 100.76 -18.58
C VAL A 609 65.06 101.42 -17.42
N SER A 610 65.53 100.76 -16.34
CA SER A 610 65.33 99.44 -15.69
C SER A 610 65.87 99.54 -14.22
N SER A 611 65.67 98.61 -13.26
CA SER A 611 66.42 97.34 -13.15
C SER A 611 66.15 96.56 -11.83
N PHE A 612 65.91 95.24 -11.93
CA PHE A 612 66.29 94.13 -11.00
C PHE A 612 65.83 94.14 -9.51
N SER A 613 65.59 93.01 -8.80
CA SER A 613 65.69 91.56 -9.10
C SER A 613 64.88 90.70 -8.10
N TYR A 614 64.18 89.63 -8.54
CA TYR A 614 64.17 88.30 -7.87
C TYR A 614 63.65 87.14 -8.78
N ARG A 615 63.78 85.89 -8.32
CA ARG A 615 63.44 84.60 -9.01
C ARG A 615 61.93 84.26 -8.98
N ASP A 616 61.29 83.53 -9.93
CA ASP A 616 61.54 82.21 -10.59
C ASP A 616 61.20 81.02 -9.65
N MET A 617 60.42 79.94 -9.96
CA MET A 617 60.11 79.22 -11.22
C MET A 617 58.72 78.50 -11.26
N MET A 618 58.09 78.37 -12.46
CA MET A 618 57.48 77.17 -13.14
C MET A 618 56.48 76.18 -12.45
N LYS A 619 55.58 75.39 -13.12
CA LYS A 619 54.90 75.40 -14.47
C LYS A 619 53.86 74.24 -14.62
N GLU A 620 52.90 74.40 -15.55
CA GLU A 620 51.85 73.47 -16.10
C GLU A 620 52.34 72.41 -17.16
N PRO A 621 51.50 71.57 -17.85
CA PRO A 621 50.31 70.75 -17.49
C PRO A 621 50.27 69.33 -18.20
N GLN A 622 49.06 68.83 -18.53
CA GLN A 622 48.60 67.68 -19.37
C GLN A 622 49.05 67.69 -20.89
N PRO A 623 48.63 66.76 -21.83
CA PRO A 623 48.08 65.37 -21.77
C PRO A 623 48.54 64.36 -22.92
N ALA A 624 47.95 63.14 -22.97
CA ALA A 624 47.47 62.34 -24.14
C ALA A 624 48.38 61.57 -25.19
N ASN A 625 48.18 60.23 -25.23
CA ASN A 625 47.90 59.34 -26.40
C ASN A 625 49.02 58.66 -27.28
N GLN A 626 48.69 57.45 -27.79
CA GLN A 626 49.18 56.64 -28.96
C GLN A 626 50.38 55.62 -28.92
N ASN A 627 50.02 54.35 -29.18
CA ASN A 627 50.55 53.37 -30.18
C ASN A 627 51.89 52.55 -30.09
N LYS A 628 51.70 51.21 -30.24
CA LYS A 628 52.40 50.20 -31.09
C LYS A 628 53.62 49.34 -30.64
N SER A 629 53.61 48.09 -31.16
CA SER A 629 54.68 47.05 -31.31
C SER A 629 55.17 46.28 -30.05
N GLY A 630 55.56 45.00 -30.11
CA GLY A 630 55.29 43.95 -31.12
C GLY A 630 56.36 42.84 -31.28
N GLY A 631 55.98 41.55 -31.21
CA GLY A 631 56.74 40.40 -31.79
C GLY A 631 57.11 39.22 -30.85
N GLY A 632 56.85 37.98 -31.28
CA GLY A 632 57.32 36.72 -30.63
C GLY A 632 56.45 35.48 -30.96
N SER A 633 57.06 34.38 -31.43
CA SER A 633 56.43 33.11 -31.85
C SER A 633 57.40 31.93 -31.57
N PRO A 634 57.11 30.60 -31.74
CA PRO A 634 56.17 30.00 -32.73
C PRO A 634 55.36 28.70 -32.36
N GLN A 635 54.18 28.56 -32.99
CA GLN A 635 53.68 27.39 -33.77
C GLN A 635 53.54 25.97 -33.16
N SER A 636 52.30 25.43 -33.14
CA SER A 636 51.95 24.20 -33.91
C SER A 636 50.43 23.96 -34.12
N GLN A 637 50.08 23.58 -35.35
CA GLN A 637 48.92 22.79 -35.85
C GLN A 637 47.45 23.03 -35.38
N ARG A 638 46.63 23.45 -36.36
CA ARG A 638 45.15 23.28 -36.44
C ARG A 638 44.76 21.82 -36.79
N PRO A 639 43.55 21.37 -36.42
CA PRO A 639 42.53 21.08 -37.45
C PRO A 639 41.55 22.25 -37.69
N ALA A 640 40.65 22.11 -38.66
CA ALA A 640 39.74 23.18 -39.05
C ALA A 640 38.77 23.58 -37.93
N GLU A 641 38.70 24.88 -37.64
CA GLU A 641 37.60 25.47 -36.88
C GLU A 641 36.36 25.52 -37.78
N LEU A 642 35.24 25.00 -37.29
CA LEU A 642 33.91 25.34 -37.79
C LEU A 642 33.65 26.82 -37.48
N SER A 643 32.88 27.51 -38.32
CA SER A 643 32.47 28.89 -38.03
C SER A 643 31.57 28.96 -36.79
N ASP A 644 31.57 30.09 -36.07
CA ASP A 644 30.71 30.26 -34.89
C ASP A 644 29.22 30.06 -35.22
N ASP A 645 28.80 30.34 -36.45
CA ASP A 645 27.44 30.07 -36.95
C ASP A 645 27.17 28.56 -37.12
N GLU A 646 28.11 27.78 -37.66
CA GLU A 646 28.02 26.31 -37.76
C GLU A 646 28.06 25.65 -36.37
N VAL A 647 28.87 26.19 -35.46
CA VAL A 647 28.91 25.76 -34.05
C VAL A 647 27.59 26.08 -33.34
N GLY A 648 27.00 27.26 -33.61
CA GLY A 648 25.68 27.66 -33.16
C GLY A 648 24.58 26.74 -33.67
N GLU A 649 24.54 26.42 -34.97
CA GLU A 649 23.60 25.44 -35.53
C GLU A 649 23.79 24.04 -34.92
N LEU A 650 25.03 23.61 -34.64
CA LEU A 650 25.28 22.32 -33.99
C LEU A 650 24.81 22.30 -32.53
N PHE A 651 24.98 23.38 -31.76
CA PHE A 651 24.41 23.48 -30.41
C PHE A 651 22.88 23.54 -30.44
N GLN A 652 22.28 24.27 -31.38
CA GLN A 652 20.83 24.34 -31.55
C GLN A 652 20.24 22.97 -31.91
N ARG A 653 20.81 22.27 -32.91
CA ARG A 653 20.41 20.91 -33.28
C ARG A 653 20.66 19.90 -32.16
N LEU A 654 21.73 20.06 -31.37
CA LEU A 654 21.98 19.21 -30.20
C LEU A 654 20.92 19.44 -29.11
N ALA A 655 20.49 20.68 -28.88
CA ALA A 655 19.41 20.99 -27.94
C ALA A 655 18.06 20.42 -28.43
N GLU A 656 17.75 20.57 -29.72
CA GLU A 656 16.56 19.99 -30.36
C GLU A 656 16.54 18.47 -30.28
N VAL A 657 17.63 17.79 -30.66
CA VAL A 657 17.76 16.32 -30.56
C VAL A 657 17.72 15.85 -29.10
N GLN A 658 18.26 16.60 -28.16
CA GLN A 658 18.18 16.28 -26.74
C GLN A 658 16.75 16.46 -26.19
N GLN A 659 15.99 17.42 -26.70
CA GLN A 659 14.58 17.62 -26.36
C GLN A 659 13.68 16.55 -27.02
N GLU A 660 13.90 16.20 -28.29
CA GLU A 660 13.22 15.07 -28.95
C GLU A 660 13.51 13.75 -28.23
N LYS A 661 14.77 13.50 -27.86
CA LYS A 661 15.17 12.35 -27.05
C LYS A 661 14.43 12.33 -25.71
N TRP A 662 14.34 13.45 -25.00
CA TRP A 662 13.61 13.55 -23.73
C TRP A 662 12.11 13.26 -23.91
N MET A 663 11.47 13.83 -24.94
CA MET A 663 10.08 13.53 -25.31
C MET A 663 9.86 12.06 -25.72
N LEU A 664 10.85 11.41 -26.32
CA LEU A 664 10.80 9.98 -26.65
C LEU A 664 11.01 9.11 -25.41
N GLU A 665 11.91 9.45 -24.50
CA GLU A 665 12.07 8.78 -23.21
C GLU A 665 10.82 8.89 -22.34
N GLU A 666 10.11 10.02 -22.37
CA GLU A 666 8.83 10.19 -21.67
C GLU A 666 7.70 9.35 -22.31
N LYS A 667 7.63 9.32 -23.65
CA LYS A 667 6.70 8.42 -24.38
C LYS A 667 6.99 6.94 -24.12
N VAL A 668 8.26 6.54 -24.05
CA VAL A 668 8.65 5.16 -23.69
C VAL A 668 8.20 4.84 -22.28
N LYS A 669 8.46 5.70 -21.28
CA LYS A 669 7.98 5.50 -19.90
C LYS A 669 6.45 5.38 -19.82
N HIS A 670 5.71 6.20 -20.58
CA HIS A 670 4.26 6.08 -20.66
C HIS A 670 3.80 4.75 -21.29
N LEU A 671 4.50 4.25 -22.31
CA LEU A 671 4.21 2.94 -22.91
C LEU A 671 4.59 1.79 -21.97
N GLU A 672 5.70 1.87 -21.26
CA GLU A 672 6.13 0.90 -20.24
C GLU A 672 5.07 0.79 -19.13
N VAL A 673 4.66 1.92 -18.54
CA VAL A 673 3.61 1.97 -17.50
C VAL A 673 2.27 1.48 -18.03
N SER A 674 1.92 1.81 -19.29
CA SER A 674 0.69 1.32 -19.93
C SER A 674 0.72 -0.20 -20.16
N CYS A 675 1.85 -0.75 -20.62
CA CYS A 675 2.05 -2.18 -20.79
C CYS A 675 2.06 -2.94 -19.45
N SER A 676 2.68 -2.40 -18.39
CA SER A 676 2.61 -2.97 -17.05
C SER A 676 1.17 -3.00 -16.52
N SER A 677 0.45 -1.89 -16.62
CA SER A 677 -0.97 -1.80 -16.24
C SER A 677 -1.84 -2.79 -17.02
N MET A 678 -1.62 -2.92 -18.33
CA MET A 678 -2.34 -3.89 -19.18
C MET A 678 -2.00 -5.34 -18.83
N ALA A 679 -0.73 -5.64 -18.51
CA ALA A 679 -0.30 -6.97 -18.07
C ALA A 679 -0.94 -7.35 -16.72
N GLU A 680 -0.94 -6.43 -15.74
CA GLU A 680 -1.66 -6.63 -14.48
C GLU A 680 -3.16 -6.88 -14.73
N ASP A 681 -3.79 -6.15 -15.63
CA ASP A 681 -5.22 -6.30 -15.94
C ASP A 681 -5.54 -7.62 -16.63
N ILE A 682 -4.62 -8.14 -17.44
CA ILE A 682 -4.70 -9.49 -18.01
C ILE A 682 -4.56 -10.53 -16.89
N CYS A 683 -3.57 -10.40 -16.01
CA CYS A 683 -3.40 -11.30 -14.85
C CYS A 683 -4.63 -11.29 -13.92
N ARG A 684 -5.17 -10.11 -13.58
CA ARG A 684 -6.42 -9.97 -12.79
C ARG A 684 -7.59 -10.70 -13.46
N LYS A 685 -7.79 -10.51 -14.77
CA LYS A 685 -8.87 -11.18 -15.52
C LYS A 685 -8.65 -12.69 -15.64
N SER A 686 -7.42 -13.15 -15.82
CA SER A 686 -7.06 -14.58 -15.83
C SER A 686 -7.35 -15.24 -14.48
N ALA A 687 -6.98 -14.61 -13.37
CA ALA A 687 -7.27 -15.13 -12.02
C ALA A 687 -8.78 -15.22 -11.76
N ILE A 688 -9.57 -14.21 -12.16
CA ILE A 688 -11.04 -14.25 -12.07
C ILE A 688 -11.61 -15.43 -12.86
N ILE A 689 -11.15 -15.64 -14.11
CA ILE A 689 -11.57 -16.76 -14.94
C ILE A 689 -11.20 -18.11 -14.31
N GLU A 690 -10.00 -18.22 -13.73
CA GLU A 690 -9.53 -19.43 -13.04
C GLU A 690 -10.39 -19.77 -11.82
N THR A 691 -10.72 -18.78 -10.97
CA THR A 691 -11.65 -18.96 -9.84
C THR A 691 -13.03 -19.46 -10.31
N TYR A 692 -13.64 -18.81 -11.31
CA TYR A 692 -14.94 -19.25 -11.84
C TYR A 692 -14.88 -20.68 -12.43
N VAL A 693 -13.76 -21.09 -13.04
CA VAL A 693 -13.55 -22.45 -13.56
C VAL A 693 -13.30 -23.48 -12.45
N MET A 694 -12.76 -23.06 -11.30
CA MET A 694 -12.61 -23.89 -10.11
C MET A 694 -13.97 -24.14 -9.45
N ASP A 695 -14.73 -23.08 -9.13
CA ASP A 695 -16.05 -23.20 -8.49
C ASP A 695 -17.05 -24.01 -9.33
N SER A 696 -17.06 -23.78 -10.65
CA SER A 696 -17.92 -24.53 -11.59
C SER A 696 -17.69 -26.05 -11.61
N ARG A 697 -16.60 -26.56 -11.00
CA ARG A 697 -16.33 -28.00 -10.84
C ARG A 697 -16.75 -28.55 -9.48
N ILE A 698 -16.91 -27.69 -8.47
CA ILE A 698 -17.23 -28.09 -7.10
C ILE A 698 -18.71 -28.44 -6.98
N ASP A 699 -19.60 -27.58 -7.50
CA ASP A 699 -21.07 -27.76 -7.41
C ASP A 699 -21.58 -29.07 -8.04
N VAL A 700 -20.93 -29.55 -9.10
CA VAL A 700 -21.30 -30.81 -9.78
C VAL A 700 -20.93 -32.05 -8.94
N SER A 701 -20.01 -31.92 -7.99
CA SER A 701 -19.40 -33.04 -7.28
C SER A 701 -19.97 -33.27 -5.87
N GLY A 702 -20.64 -32.29 -5.28
CA GLY A 702 -21.07 -32.33 -3.87
C GLY A 702 -22.45 -32.97 -3.59
N ALA A 703 -23.25 -33.27 -4.61
CA ALA A 703 -24.70 -33.48 -4.46
C ALA A 703 -25.15 -34.86 -3.93
N ALA A 704 -24.25 -35.77 -3.53
CA ALA A 704 -24.60 -37.12 -3.13
C ALA A 704 -23.70 -37.73 -2.03
N LEU A 705 -24.14 -37.62 -0.76
CA LEU A 705 -24.12 -38.67 0.30
C LEU A 705 -24.34 -38.07 1.69
N GLY A 706 -25.02 -38.81 2.58
CA GLY A 706 -25.01 -38.58 4.04
C GLY A 706 -26.23 -37.88 4.64
N ALA A 707 -27.04 -38.63 5.40
CA ALA A 707 -28.15 -38.10 6.19
C ALA A 707 -28.26 -38.81 7.56
N GLN A 708 -28.95 -38.14 8.51
CA GLN A 708 -29.59 -38.70 9.72
C GLN A 708 -28.70 -38.97 10.97
N GLY A 709 -29.25 -38.62 12.16
CA GLY A 709 -28.65 -38.82 13.49
C GLY A 709 -28.41 -37.50 14.26
N ASP A 710 -29.38 -36.73 14.73
CA ASP A 710 -30.54 -36.94 15.64
C ASP A 710 -30.34 -36.24 17.01
N ARG A 711 -31.44 -35.98 17.71
CA ARG A 711 -31.73 -34.92 18.69
C ARG A 711 -30.74 -34.70 19.85
N GLY A 712 -30.37 -33.43 20.00
CA GLY A 712 -30.11 -32.78 21.29
C GLY A 712 -30.15 -31.25 21.19
N GLY A 713 -31.01 -30.57 21.96
CA GLY A 713 -30.92 -29.10 22.12
C GLY A 713 -32.11 -28.21 21.73
N LEU A 714 -33.36 -28.69 21.63
CA LEU A 714 -34.57 -27.87 21.40
C LEU A 714 -34.97 -26.96 22.60
N GLY A 715 -34.00 -26.40 23.33
CA GLY A 715 -34.19 -25.60 24.55
C GLY A 715 -33.56 -24.19 24.52
N SER A 716 -32.60 -23.92 23.64
CA SER A 716 -32.04 -22.57 23.45
C SER A 716 -32.86 -21.75 22.44
N VAL A 717 -33.24 -22.37 21.32
CA VAL A 717 -33.88 -21.72 20.15
C VAL A 717 -35.16 -20.95 20.50
N LEU A 718 -35.91 -21.33 21.55
CA LEU A 718 -37.11 -20.59 21.98
C LEU A 718 -36.85 -19.39 22.91
N ARG A 719 -35.61 -19.13 23.33
CA ARG A 719 -35.27 -17.91 24.10
C ARG A 719 -34.79 -16.77 23.20
N ASP A 720 -34.10 -17.11 22.11
CA ASP A 720 -33.53 -16.12 21.17
C ASP A 720 -34.51 -15.69 20.07
N LEU A 721 -35.68 -16.37 19.95
CA LEU A 721 -36.74 -15.99 19.01
C LEU A 721 -37.60 -14.79 19.46
N VAL A 722 -37.25 -14.13 20.57
CA VAL A 722 -37.84 -12.84 20.97
C VAL A 722 -37.07 -11.68 20.31
N LYS A 723 -37.27 -11.55 18.99
CA LYS A 723 -36.84 -10.45 18.11
C LYS A 723 -35.33 -10.07 18.07
N PRO A 724 -34.61 -10.51 17.03
CA PRO A 724 -33.44 -9.81 16.50
C PRO A 724 -33.78 -8.73 15.45
N GLY A 725 -35.05 -8.32 15.29
CA GLY A 725 -35.46 -7.26 14.35
C GLY A 725 -35.18 -5.84 14.84
N ASP A 726 -34.96 -5.66 16.15
CA ASP A 726 -34.88 -4.34 16.77
C ASP A 726 -33.47 -3.72 16.76
N GLU A 727 -32.39 -4.43 16.36
CA GLU A 727 -31.06 -3.81 16.20
C GLU A 727 -31.01 -2.86 14.99
N ASN A 728 -31.33 -3.35 13.78
CA ASN A 728 -31.37 -2.52 12.58
C ASN A 728 -32.39 -1.37 12.71
N LEU A 729 -33.53 -1.60 13.37
CA LEU A 729 -34.49 -0.54 13.64
C LEU A 729 -33.99 0.47 14.70
N ARG A 730 -33.23 0.03 15.72
CA ARG A 730 -32.63 0.95 16.71
C ARG A 730 -31.48 1.73 16.11
N GLU A 731 -30.67 1.13 15.24
CA GLU A 731 -29.61 1.83 14.50
C GLU A 731 -30.20 2.80 13.46
N MET A 732 -31.26 2.42 12.76
CA MET A 732 -31.99 3.32 11.83
C MET A 732 -32.67 4.47 12.58
N ASN A 733 -33.32 4.22 13.72
CA ASN A 733 -33.86 5.28 14.57
C ASN A 733 -32.75 6.17 15.13
N LYS A 734 -31.59 5.62 15.51
CA LYS A 734 -30.42 6.41 15.95
C LYS A 734 -29.86 7.26 14.82
N LYS A 735 -29.77 6.74 13.58
CA LYS A 735 -29.37 7.51 12.39
C LYS A 735 -30.37 8.62 12.06
N LEU A 736 -31.67 8.34 12.13
CA LEU A 736 -32.75 9.33 11.96
C LEU A 736 -32.71 10.40 13.07
N GLN A 737 -32.53 10.00 14.33
CA GLN A 737 -32.43 10.89 15.47
C GLN A 737 -31.20 11.80 15.37
N ASN A 738 -30.01 11.24 15.08
CA ASN A 738 -28.80 12.04 14.83
C ASN A 738 -29.02 13.05 13.69
N MET A 739 -29.66 12.63 12.59
CA MET A 739 -29.96 13.50 11.44
C MET A 739 -30.97 14.61 11.81
N LEU A 740 -31.95 14.30 12.67
CA LEU A 740 -32.92 15.27 13.17
C LEU A 740 -32.26 16.27 14.13
N GLU A 741 -31.40 15.80 15.03
CA GLU A 741 -30.60 16.62 15.96
C GLU A 741 -29.61 17.52 15.22
N GLU A 742 -28.97 17.02 14.16
CA GLU A 742 -28.10 17.81 13.28
C GLU A 742 -28.90 18.87 12.51
N GLN A 743 -30.07 18.52 11.96
CA GLN A 743 -30.96 19.48 11.29
C GLN A 743 -31.56 20.51 12.25
N LEU A 744 -31.92 20.14 13.48
CA LEU A 744 -32.35 21.08 14.51
C LEU A 744 -31.21 22.01 14.92
N THR A 745 -29.99 21.50 15.04
CA THR A 745 -28.80 22.30 15.37
C THR A 745 -28.45 23.27 14.23
N LYS A 746 -28.56 22.84 12.97
CA LYS A 746 -28.40 23.70 11.79
C LYS A 746 -29.50 24.76 11.71
N ASN A 747 -30.77 24.40 11.93
CA ASN A 747 -31.88 25.36 11.96
C ASN A 747 -31.73 26.35 13.12
N MET A 748 -31.29 25.95 14.31
CA MET A 748 -31.00 26.87 15.41
C MET A 748 -29.87 27.85 15.04
N HIS A 749 -28.84 27.41 14.32
CA HIS A 749 -27.80 28.32 13.81
C HIS A 749 -28.32 29.27 12.74
N LEU A 750 -29.11 28.77 11.77
CA LEU A 750 -29.76 29.62 10.76
C LEU A 750 -30.73 30.63 11.38
N GLN A 751 -31.46 30.23 12.42
CA GLN A 751 -32.37 31.11 13.17
C GLN A 751 -31.60 32.18 13.95
N LYS A 752 -30.49 31.82 14.63
CA LYS A 752 -29.58 32.80 15.24
C LYS A 752 -28.95 33.74 14.22
N VAL A 753 -28.57 33.24 13.04
CA VAL A 753 -28.08 34.08 11.93
C VAL A 753 -29.18 35.03 11.47
N HIS A 754 -30.43 34.57 11.31
CA HIS A 754 -31.57 35.44 11.00
C HIS A 754 -31.87 36.46 12.10
N GLU A 755 -31.75 36.10 13.38
CA GLU A 755 -31.90 37.03 14.52
C GLU A 755 -30.81 38.10 14.52
N VAL A 756 -29.54 37.72 14.31
CA VAL A 756 -28.41 38.65 14.16
C VAL A 756 -28.60 39.54 12.92
N GLN A 757 -28.98 38.99 11.78
CA GLN A 757 -29.31 39.74 10.56
C GLN A 757 -30.45 40.75 10.82
N THR A 758 -31.46 40.34 11.59
CA THR A 758 -32.60 41.19 11.98
C THR A 758 -32.21 42.27 12.99
N GLN A 759 -31.28 41.99 13.91
CA GLN A 759 -30.74 43.00 14.83
C GLN A 759 -29.82 44.00 14.10
N ILE A 760 -29.01 43.55 13.14
CA ILE A 760 -28.26 44.44 12.24
C ILE A 760 -29.22 45.33 11.45
N LEU A 761 -30.31 44.78 10.90
CA LEU A 761 -31.36 45.55 10.20
C LEU A 761 -32.18 46.48 11.12
N ARG A 762 -32.21 46.24 12.44
CA ARG A 762 -32.79 47.16 13.44
C ARG A 762 -31.82 48.23 13.91
N LEU A 763 -30.51 47.99 13.87
CA LEU A 763 -29.46 48.96 14.18
C LEU A 763 -29.07 49.82 12.96
N SER A 764 -29.50 49.41 11.76
CA SER A 764 -29.36 50.12 10.49
C SER A 764 -30.59 50.99 10.14
N LYS A 765 -31.44 51.29 11.12
CA LYS A 765 -32.63 52.16 11.02
C LYS A 765 -32.70 53.10 12.22
#